data_AF-T0IA08-F1
#
_entry.id   AF-T0IA08-F1
#
_cell.length_a   1.000
_cell.length_b   1.000
_cell.length_c   1.000
_cell.angle_alpha   90.00
_cell.angle_beta   90.00
_cell.angle_gamma   90.00
#
_symmetry.space_group_name_H-M   'P 1'
#
loop_
_entity.id
_entity.type
_entity.pdbx_description
1 polymer ?
#
loop_
_entity_poly.entity_id
_entity_poly.type
_entity_poly.pdbx_seq_one_letter_code
_entity_poly.pdbx_strand_id
1 'polypeptide(L)'
;MYGGRPFGAICSLAMAAALLGGCSSSGAPELTGEWADYLGGADSAQFSPLSDINSGNVGHLQVAWSVPLPNNGQSNGNPLVIDGRMFVPYSGGILALDPATGRELWRLDAEGVRMRGLSSWDGGRGEPRRLFYNHQDRLYAIEAATGKPVTSFGDNGSIDLKQGLGRDPATIRRIESQSPGRIFDDLIIVGTTGGDEWNGPPGYIRAFDVRTGKLRWTFHSIPHPGEAGYETWPKDAWKQVGGVNNWSEMTLDTANGILFVPLASADYNFYGVNRKGSNLYANSLVALDARTGKRLWHFQTVHHDLWDYDLPQAPKLLTLNRNGKRVEAVAVAGKTGFIYTFERRTGKPVFPIEERPVPKSDIPGEEASPTQPFPTAPEPFVRQRMTAEDLSPYLDPAERKQIAAMIAGLRNEGIFTPPSRQGTLQIPGSSGGTNWGNGAVDPRTGRFFVVGMDIPAILRMEPPSDKPRTMFLGQSAGNPGEAVYAQNCASCHGEKRAGQPPAIPALTGIASRRTAGQVSEIVTRGRAVMPAFNLKPQEMKDLLLFLGFSQEQAGKVSSPAVAAGPDGQGGEGAAAKSGPIKLKTGYNFLFSKTMLPASATPWSTMTAYDMNSGKKLWQVPFGELPGLKDSGTLFPRGTIVATAGDLIFAGTQDRKLRAWSMADGKLVWQAPLPSVPGGVPAVYKSGGRQFIALMAGSYDPAIAKMSSVMSEGRNSIVAFALPKK
;
A
#
# COMPACT_ATOMS: atom_id res chain seq x y z
N MET A 1 -23.73 -6.79 -93.00
CA MET A 1 -24.97 -7.60 -93.04
C MET A 1 -25.51 -7.71 -91.62
N TYR A 2 -26.77 -7.29 -91.43
CA TYR A 2 -27.72 -7.51 -90.31
C TYR A 2 -27.18 -7.65 -88.86
N GLY A 3 -27.61 -6.93 -87.83
CA GLY A 3 -28.73 -6.00 -87.62
C GLY A 3 -29.06 -5.96 -86.10
N GLY A 4 -29.67 -4.89 -85.61
CA GLY A 4 -30.42 -4.89 -84.32
C GLY A 4 -29.89 -3.98 -83.21
N ARG A 5 -30.64 -2.88 -82.96
CA ARG A 5 -30.51 -1.76 -82.00
C ARG A 5 -31.26 -2.05 -80.65
N PRO A 6 -31.41 -1.13 -79.65
CA PRO A 6 -30.48 -0.17 -78.99
C PRO A 6 -30.76 0.02 -77.45
N PHE A 7 -30.24 1.13 -76.87
CA PHE A 7 -30.44 1.77 -75.54
C PHE A 7 -29.54 1.24 -74.39
N GLY A 8 -28.72 2.01 -73.67
CA GLY A 8 -28.56 3.47 -73.53
C GLY A 8 -28.67 3.84 -72.04
N ALA A 9 -27.54 4.15 -71.37
CA ALA A 9 -27.41 5.23 -70.36
C ALA A 9 -26.09 5.17 -69.57
N ILE A 10 -25.27 6.21 -69.76
CA ILE A 10 -24.69 7.11 -68.74
C ILE A 10 -23.60 6.56 -67.79
N CYS A 11 -22.38 7.10 -68.02
CA CYS A 11 -21.40 7.71 -67.09
C CYS A 11 -21.29 7.14 -65.65
N SER A 12 -20.12 6.85 -65.07
CA SER A 12 -18.86 7.60 -65.07
C SER A 12 -17.70 6.73 -64.55
N LEU A 13 -16.48 7.12 -64.92
CA LEU A 13 -15.18 6.59 -64.53
C LEU A 13 -15.04 6.22 -63.03
N ALA A 14 -14.48 5.05 -62.75
CA ALA A 14 -13.67 4.80 -61.55
C ALA A 14 -12.27 4.37 -62.00
N MET A 15 -11.30 5.26 -61.76
CA MET A 15 -9.89 5.09 -62.08
C MET A 15 -9.24 4.23 -60.98
N ALA A 16 -8.61 3.12 -61.37
CA ALA A 16 -7.79 2.29 -60.51
C ALA A 16 -6.36 2.87 -60.44
N ALA A 17 -5.82 3.06 -59.23
CA ALA A 17 -4.38 2.96 -58.97
C ALA A 17 -4.04 2.92 -57.47
N ALA A 18 -3.20 1.94 -57.12
CA ALA A 18 -2.27 1.88 -55.98
C ALA A 18 -2.82 1.70 -54.55
N LEU A 19 -2.92 0.44 -54.11
CA LEU A 19 -2.84 0.06 -52.69
C LEU A 19 -1.41 -0.39 -52.35
N LEU A 20 -0.58 0.56 -51.93
CA LEU A 20 0.59 0.32 -51.08
C LEU A 20 0.40 1.19 -49.83
N GLY A 21 0.04 0.56 -48.72
CA GLY A 21 -0.14 1.23 -47.44
C GLY A 21 0.01 0.21 -46.33
N GLY A 22 1.22 0.13 -45.76
CA GLY A 22 1.54 -0.78 -44.67
C GLY A 22 0.73 -0.48 -43.42
N CYS A 23 -0.01 -1.48 -42.95
CA CYS A 23 -0.47 -1.51 -41.56
C CYS A 23 0.61 -2.16 -40.71
N SER A 24 1.37 -1.34 -40.00
CA SER A 24 2.14 -1.75 -38.83
C SER A 24 2.10 -0.61 -37.83
N SER A 25 0.98 -0.50 -37.11
CA SER A 25 0.88 0.28 -35.88
C SER A 25 0.67 -0.66 -34.71
N SER A 26 1.71 -1.41 -34.35
CA SER A 26 1.89 -1.85 -32.96
C SER A 26 2.38 -0.63 -32.16
N GLY A 27 1.48 0.31 -31.92
CA GLY A 27 1.81 1.53 -31.19
C GLY A 27 1.78 1.25 -29.69
N ALA A 28 2.93 1.41 -29.03
CA ALA A 28 2.94 1.68 -27.59
C ALA A 28 2.06 2.91 -27.30
N PRO A 29 1.47 3.03 -26.09
CA PRO A 29 0.67 4.20 -25.73
C PRO A 29 1.42 5.50 -26.05
N GLU A 30 0.73 6.50 -26.59
CA GLU A 30 1.31 7.82 -26.83
C GLU A 30 1.77 8.39 -25.48
N LEU A 31 3.09 8.43 -25.29
CA LEU A 31 3.72 8.86 -24.04
C LEU A 31 3.60 10.40 -23.95
N THR A 32 2.52 10.88 -23.33
CA THR A 32 2.29 12.31 -23.11
C THR A 32 3.13 12.83 -21.93
N GLY A 33 3.26 14.14 -21.82
CA GLY A 33 3.84 14.79 -20.63
C GLY A 33 2.88 14.86 -19.45
N GLU A 34 1.79 14.10 -19.45
CA GLU A 34 0.79 14.06 -18.38
C GLU A 34 1.07 12.92 -17.39
N TRP A 35 0.43 12.99 -16.23
CA TRP A 35 0.49 11.96 -15.18
C TRP A 35 -0.95 11.51 -14.89
N ALA A 36 -1.56 10.90 -15.90
CA ALA A 36 -3.01 10.75 -16.04
C ALA A 36 -3.65 9.70 -15.13
N ASP A 37 -2.87 8.69 -14.76
CA ASP A 37 -3.30 7.55 -13.95
C ASP A 37 -2.50 7.43 -12.66
N TYR A 38 -3.07 6.68 -11.71
CA TYR A 38 -2.35 6.29 -10.51
C TYR A 38 -1.02 5.58 -10.88
N LEU A 39 0.08 6.06 -10.29
CA LEU A 39 1.47 5.65 -10.57
C LEU A 39 2.01 6.08 -11.96
N GLY A 40 1.35 7.03 -12.61
CA GLY A 40 1.78 7.69 -13.85
C GLY A 40 1.15 7.14 -15.13
N GLY A 41 0.72 5.88 -15.11
CA GLY A 41 0.11 5.22 -16.26
C GLY A 41 -0.64 3.95 -15.85
N ALA A 42 -1.57 3.51 -16.71
CA ALA A 42 -2.27 2.23 -16.57
C ALA A 42 -1.30 1.03 -16.45
N ASP A 43 -0.15 1.12 -17.15
CA ASP A 43 0.94 0.13 -17.13
C ASP A 43 1.75 0.10 -15.81
N SER A 44 1.49 1.06 -14.92
CA SER A 44 2.15 1.24 -13.63
C SER A 44 3.67 1.30 -13.72
N ALA A 45 4.25 1.70 -14.86
CA ALA A 45 5.69 1.69 -15.06
C ALA A 45 6.45 2.58 -14.06
N GLN A 46 5.77 3.60 -13.50
CA GLN A 46 6.40 4.67 -12.73
C GLN A 46 7.57 5.25 -13.51
N PHE A 47 7.34 5.47 -14.81
CA PHE A 47 8.29 5.99 -15.77
C PHE A 47 7.68 7.20 -16.48
N SER A 48 8.44 8.28 -16.57
CA SER A 48 8.08 9.44 -17.38
C SER A 48 8.93 9.50 -18.65
N PRO A 49 8.34 9.74 -19.83
CA PRO A 49 9.08 9.99 -21.06
C PRO A 49 9.80 11.35 -21.07
N LEU A 50 9.57 12.22 -20.08
CA LEU A 50 10.12 13.56 -20.05
C LEU A 50 11.62 13.55 -19.67
N SER A 51 12.40 14.34 -20.42
CA SER A 51 13.86 14.43 -20.29
C SER A 51 14.40 15.86 -20.24
N ASP A 52 13.52 16.87 -20.06
CA ASP A 52 13.92 18.27 -19.90
C ASP A 52 14.84 18.40 -18.65
N ILE A 53 14.56 17.62 -17.61
CA ILE A 53 15.43 17.40 -16.44
C ILE A 53 16.25 16.12 -16.67
N ASN A 54 17.58 16.23 -16.62
CA ASN A 54 18.53 15.14 -16.84
C ASN A 54 19.83 15.34 -16.04
N SER A 55 20.75 14.38 -16.14
CA SER A 55 22.02 14.39 -15.40
C SER A 55 22.87 15.65 -15.60
N GLY A 56 22.76 16.31 -16.75
CA GLY A 56 23.52 17.54 -17.05
C GLY A 56 22.96 18.80 -16.40
N ASN A 57 21.71 18.81 -15.95
CA ASN A 57 21.05 20.02 -15.43
C ASN A 57 20.29 19.83 -14.11
N VAL A 58 20.17 18.61 -13.58
CA VAL A 58 19.46 18.32 -12.32
C VAL A 58 20.03 19.12 -11.13
N GLY A 59 21.31 19.50 -11.18
CA GLY A 59 21.94 20.38 -10.19
C GLY A 59 21.28 21.76 -10.05
N HIS A 60 20.51 22.20 -11.05
CA HIS A 60 19.81 23.49 -11.05
C HIS A 60 18.34 23.39 -10.61
N LEU A 61 17.87 22.21 -10.22
CA LEU A 61 16.48 22.01 -9.84
C LEU A 61 16.15 22.78 -8.55
N GLN A 62 15.04 23.52 -8.55
CA GLN A 62 14.60 24.33 -7.42
C GLN A 62 13.10 24.16 -7.15
N VAL A 63 12.66 24.51 -5.95
CA VAL A 63 11.22 24.57 -5.63
C VAL A 63 10.56 25.61 -6.54
N ALA A 64 9.61 25.17 -7.35
CA ALA A 64 8.83 26.02 -8.24
C ALA A 64 7.61 26.61 -7.51
N TRP A 65 6.96 25.80 -6.68
CA TRP A 65 5.87 26.21 -5.79
C TRP A 65 5.69 25.15 -4.68
N SER A 66 5.05 25.56 -3.58
CA SER A 66 4.69 24.69 -2.46
C SER A 66 3.34 25.14 -1.90
N VAL A 67 2.42 24.19 -1.73
CA VAL A 67 1.08 24.46 -1.20
C VAL A 67 0.91 23.68 0.10
N PRO A 68 0.68 24.36 1.24
CA PRO A 68 0.38 23.68 2.48
C PRO A 68 -0.94 22.92 2.41
N LEU A 69 -0.98 21.71 2.97
CA LEU A 69 -2.22 20.95 3.08
C LEU A 69 -3.11 21.57 4.17
N PRO A 70 -4.44 21.39 4.09
CA PRO A 70 -5.39 21.93 5.07
C PRO A 70 -5.20 21.41 6.50
N ASN A 71 -4.59 20.24 6.66
CA ASN A 71 -4.26 19.65 7.96
C ASN A 71 -2.95 18.86 7.90
N ASN A 72 -2.46 18.41 9.06
CA ASN A 72 -1.25 17.61 9.22
C ASN A 72 -1.52 16.09 9.32
N GLY A 73 -2.67 15.61 8.86
CA GLY A 73 -2.97 14.19 8.82
C GLY A 73 -2.04 13.42 7.87
N GLN A 74 -1.76 12.16 8.20
CA GLN A 74 -0.84 11.31 7.43
C GLN A 74 -1.34 11.13 5.99
N SER A 75 -0.69 11.80 5.05
CA SER A 75 -1.10 11.91 3.66
C SER A 75 -0.09 11.20 2.75
N ASN A 76 -0.56 10.15 2.07
CA ASN A 76 0.21 9.26 1.19
C ASN A 76 -0.26 9.33 -0.27
N GLY A 77 -1.01 10.39 -0.59
CA GLY A 77 -1.70 10.52 -1.86
C GLY A 77 -0.75 10.82 -3.01
N ASN A 78 -0.94 10.10 -4.10
CA ASN A 78 -0.23 10.26 -5.37
C ASN A 78 -1.03 11.26 -6.22
N PRO A 79 -0.44 12.40 -6.61
CA PRO A 79 -1.13 13.37 -7.46
C PRO A 79 -1.43 12.80 -8.84
N LEU A 80 -2.57 13.20 -9.43
CA LEU A 80 -2.84 13.07 -10.86
C LEU A 80 -2.65 14.42 -11.54
N VAL A 81 -2.06 14.46 -12.74
CA VAL A 81 -1.94 15.69 -13.55
C VAL A 81 -2.46 15.45 -14.94
N ILE A 82 -3.65 16.01 -15.23
CA ILE A 82 -4.48 15.65 -16.39
C ILE A 82 -5.27 16.90 -16.80
N ASP A 83 -5.48 17.14 -18.09
CA ASP A 83 -6.31 18.24 -18.63
C ASP A 83 -6.02 19.60 -17.97
N GLY A 84 -4.73 19.90 -17.77
CA GLY A 84 -4.26 21.16 -17.19
C GLY A 84 -4.57 21.35 -15.69
N ARG A 85 -4.91 20.29 -14.96
CA ARG A 85 -5.18 20.32 -13.51
C ARG A 85 -4.33 19.29 -12.79
N MET A 86 -3.99 19.58 -11.53
CA MET A 86 -3.42 18.61 -10.61
C MET A 86 -4.44 18.27 -9.52
N PHE A 87 -4.70 16.98 -9.30
CA PHE A 87 -5.55 16.50 -8.21
C PHE A 87 -4.69 15.86 -7.13
N VAL A 88 -4.76 16.38 -5.91
CA VAL A 88 -3.91 16.00 -4.78
C VAL A 88 -4.78 15.42 -3.68
N PRO A 89 -4.88 14.07 -3.58
CA PRO A 89 -5.55 13.44 -2.45
C PRO A 89 -4.72 13.61 -1.17
N TYR A 90 -5.34 14.03 -0.07
CA TYR A 90 -4.71 14.16 1.24
C TYR A 90 -5.58 13.53 2.34
N SER A 91 -5.03 13.43 3.54
CA SER A 91 -5.79 13.01 4.72
C SER A 91 -6.87 14.04 5.02
N GLY A 92 -8.11 13.80 4.61
CA GLY A 92 -9.21 14.73 4.79
C GLY A 92 -9.77 15.35 3.51
N GLY A 93 -9.33 14.95 2.31
CA GLY A 93 -9.95 15.46 1.09
C GLY A 93 -9.12 15.36 -0.19
N ILE A 94 -9.51 16.18 -1.18
CA ILE A 94 -8.84 16.33 -2.48
C ILE A 94 -8.70 17.82 -2.77
N LEU A 95 -7.48 18.26 -3.12
CA LEU A 95 -7.24 19.58 -3.72
C LEU A 95 -7.18 19.45 -5.23
N ALA A 96 -7.81 20.36 -5.96
CA ALA A 96 -7.51 20.60 -7.36
C ALA A 96 -6.71 21.87 -7.50
N LEU A 97 -5.55 21.78 -8.15
CA LEU A 97 -4.57 22.85 -8.27
C LEU A 97 -4.26 23.13 -9.74
N ASP A 98 -3.89 24.37 -10.04
CA ASP A 98 -3.17 24.71 -11.25
C ASP A 98 -1.75 24.09 -11.19
N PRO A 99 -1.37 23.21 -12.14
CA PRO A 99 -0.12 22.46 -12.05
C PRO A 99 1.14 23.32 -12.26
N ALA A 100 1.02 24.51 -12.86
CA ALA A 100 2.16 25.40 -13.08
C ALA A 100 2.46 26.30 -11.87
N THR A 101 1.44 26.62 -11.07
CA THR A 101 1.51 27.65 -10.02
C THR A 101 1.17 27.14 -8.62
N GLY A 102 0.51 25.99 -8.50
CA GLY A 102 -0.04 25.50 -7.22
C GLY A 102 -1.28 26.25 -6.75
N ARG A 103 -1.87 27.14 -7.57
CA ARG A 103 -3.08 27.87 -7.19
C ARG A 103 -4.25 26.91 -7.02
N GLU A 104 -4.94 26.97 -5.89
CA GLU A 104 -6.16 26.19 -5.65
C GLU A 104 -7.26 26.61 -6.64
N LEU A 105 -7.88 25.61 -7.27
CA LEU A 105 -9.00 25.74 -8.20
C LEU A 105 -10.30 25.39 -7.49
N TRP A 106 -10.30 24.26 -6.78
CA TRP A 106 -11.37 23.82 -5.90
C TRP A 106 -10.82 22.85 -4.86
N ARG A 107 -11.58 22.63 -3.79
CA ARG A 107 -11.29 21.62 -2.77
C ARG A 107 -12.55 20.83 -2.44
N LEU A 108 -12.36 19.54 -2.19
CA LEU A 108 -13.36 18.66 -1.59
C LEU A 108 -12.85 18.20 -0.23
N ASP A 109 -13.57 18.55 0.82
CA ASP A 109 -13.29 18.08 2.19
C ASP A 109 -14.04 16.77 2.44
N ALA A 110 -13.30 15.76 2.88
CA ALA A 110 -13.81 14.43 3.21
C ALA A 110 -13.03 13.90 4.43
N GLU A 111 -13.52 14.24 5.62
CA GLU A 111 -12.86 13.88 6.88
C GLU A 111 -12.74 12.36 7.06
N GLY A 112 -11.66 11.91 7.71
CA GLY A 112 -11.44 10.48 8.00
C GLY A 112 -10.89 9.67 6.83
N VAL A 113 -10.67 10.28 5.66
CA VAL A 113 -10.16 9.58 4.48
C VAL A 113 -8.65 9.33 4.54
N ARG A 114 -8.22 8.12 4.15
CA ARG A 114 -6.84 7.82 3.72
C ARG A 114 -6.81 7.31 2.28
N MET A 115 -6.55 8.20 1.31
CA MET A 115 -6.41 7.81 -0.10
C MET A 115 -4.93 7.70 -0.49
N ARG A 116 -4.59 6.69 -1.29
CA ARG A 116 -3.30 6.64 -2.00
C ARG A 116 -3.37 7.32 -3.35
N GLY A 117 -4.53 7.48 -3.95
CA GLY A 117 -4.64 8.07 -5.29
C GLY A 117 -6.09 8.26 -5.70
N LEU A 118 -6.28 8.59 -6.97
CA LEU A 118 -7.57 8.73 -7.64
C LEU A 118 -7.55 7.93 -8.94
N SER A 119 -8.73 7.55 -9.43
CA SER A 119 -8.91 6.97 -10.77
C SER A 119 -9.64 7.96 -11.65
N SER A 120 -9.23 8.15 -12.90
CA SER A 120 -9.88 9.09 -13.82
C SER A 120 -10.53 8.38 -14.99
N TRP A 121 -11.80 8.70 -15.23
CA TRP A 121 -12.51 8.30 -16.45
C TRP A 121 -12.72 9.53 -17.33
N ASP A 122 -12.26 9.45 -18.57
CA ASP A 122 -12.10 10.57 -19.52
C ASP A 122 -13.41 11.23 -19.98
N GLY A 123 -14.57 10.64 -19.71
CA GLY A 123 -15.86 11.21 -20.10
C GLY A 123 -16.34 10.77 -21.48
N GLY A 124 -15.99 9.57 -21.95
CA GLY A 124 -16.36 9.06 -23.28
C GLY A 124 -17.77 9.45 -23.77
N ARG A 125 -17.86 9.85 -25.06
CA ARG A 125 -19.04 10.44 -25.73
C ARG A 125 -19.42 11.87 -25.29
N GLY A 126 -18.44 12.66 -24.84
CA GLY A 126 -18.63 14.09 -24.53
C GLY A 126 -19.22 14.35 -23.13
N GLU A 127 -19.23 13.33 -22.27
CA GLU A 127 -19.57 13.49 -20.86
C GLU A 127 -18.44 14.21 -20.11
N PRO A 128 -18.75 14.88 -18.98
CA PRO A 128 -17.71 15.42 -18.12
C PRO A 128 -16.80 14.33 -17.57
N ARG A 129 -15.50 14.62 -17.51
CA ARG A 129 -14.51 13.77 -16.87
C ARG A 129 -14.86 13.53 -15.39
N ARG A 130 -14.74 12.28 -14.95
CA ARG A 130 -15.03 11.85 -13.57
C ARG A 130 -13.75 11.40 -12.86
N LEU A 131 -13.71 11.65 -11.57
CA LEU A 131 -12.71 11.09 -10.65
C LEU A 131 -13.40 10.14 -9.68
N PHE A 132 -12.74 9.04 -9.37
CA PHE A 132 -13.20 8.05 -8.41
C PHE A 132 -12.22 7.93 -7.25
N TYR A 133 -12.78 7.82 -6.05
CA TYR A 133 -12.00 7.60 -4.83
C TYR A 133 -12.76 6.75 -3.83
N ASN A 134 -12.01 6.02 -3.01
CA ASN A 134 -12.55 5.23 -1.92
C ASN A 134 -12.52 6.05 -0.62
N HIS A 135 -13.57 5.91 0.16
CA HIS A 135 -13.64 6.45 1.51
C HIS A 135 -14.48 5.52 2.37
N GLN A 136 -13.88 5.01 3.46
CA GLN A 136 -14.47 3.98 4.31
C GLN A 136 -14.91 2.77 3.48
N ASP A 137 -16.19 2.41 3.53
CA ASP A 137 -16.79 1.29 2.83
C ASP A 137 -17.44 1.67 1.50
N ARG A 138 -17.14 2.86 0.95
CA ARG A 138 -17.77 3.36 -0.27
C ARG A 138 -16.78 3.79 -1.34
N LEU A 139 -17.20 3.62 -2.59
CA LEU A 139 -16.57 4.20 -3.77
C LEU A 139 -17.40 5.40 -4.22
N TYR A 140 -16.78 6.57 -4.32
CA TYR A 140 -17.39 7.83 -4.72
C TYR A 140 -17.00 8.22 -6.14
N ALA A 141 -17.89 8.95 -6.83
CA ALA A 141 -17.64 9.57 -8.11
C ALA A 141 -17.87 11.08 -8.03
N ILE A 142 -16.90 11.88 -8.49
CA ILE A 142 -16.98 13.34 -8.54
C ILE A 142 -16.60 13.88 -9.92
N GLU A 143 -17.10 15.06 -10.26
CA GLU A 143 -16.70 15.77 -11.47
C GLU A 143 -15.28 16.33 -11.31
N ALA A 144 -14.39 16.08 -12.28
CA ALA A 144 -13.01 16.58 -12.23
C ALA A 144 -12.93 18.12 -12.27
N ALA A 145 -13.90 18.78 -12.92
CA ALA A 145 -13.91 20.23 -13.09
C ALA A 145 -14.33 21.00 -11.83
N THR A 146 -15.19 20.41 -10.99
CA THR A 146 -15.88 21.12 -9.90
C THR A 146 -15.73 20.46 -8.53
N GLY A 147 -15.32 19.19 -8.47
CA GLY A 147 -15.31 18.39 -7.24
C GLY A 147 -16.70 17.95 -6.75
N LYS A 148 -17.78 18.28 -7.47
CA LYS A 148 -19.14 17.93 -7.05
C LYS A 148 -19.43 16.43 -7.25
N PRO A 149 -20.24 15.80 -6.37
CA PRO A 149 -20.69 14.41 -6.55
C PRO A 149 -21.41 14.22 -7.89
N VAL A 150 -21.10 13.13 -8.58
CA VAL A 150 -21.83 12.71 -9.78
C VAL A 150 -23.07 11.94 -9.36
N THR A 151 -24.17 12.66 -9.14
CA THR A 151 -25.39 12.11 -8.52
C THR A 151 -26.02 10.93 -9.27
N SER A 152 -25.70 10.73 -10.56
CA SER A 152 -26.13 9.58 -11.35
C SER A 152 -25.40 8.27 -11.02
N PHE A 153 -24.31 8.33 -10.26
CA PHE A 153 -23.50 7.17 -9.90
C PHE A 153 -23.96 6.57 -8.58
N GLY A 154 -24.44 5.33 -8.62
CA GLY A 154 -24.89 4.60 -7.43
C GLY A 154 -26.02 5.31 -6.70
N ASP A 155 -25.90 5.36 -5.38
CA ASP A 155 -26.76 6.11 -4.48
C ASP A 155 -26.16 7.51 -4.26
N ASN A 156 -26.68 8.48 -5.01
CA ASN A 156 -26.35 9.90 -4.94
C ASN A 156 -24.84 10.21 -4.99
N GLY A 157 -24.11 9.57 -5.90
CA GLY A 157 -22.67 9.78 -6.12
C GLY A 157 -21.75 8.75 -5.47
N SER A 158 -22.28 7.67 -4.90
CA SER A 158 -21.46 6.61 -4.30
C SER A 158 -22.12 5.23 -4.29
N ILE A 159 -21.30 4.18 -4.18
CA ILE A 159 -21.77 2.80 -3.96
C ILE A 159 -21.20 2.23 -2.66
N ASP A 160 -21.99 1.39 -1.97
CA ASP A 160 -21.55 0.63 -0.79
C ASP A 160 -20.82 -0.65 -1.21
N LEU A 161 -19.54 -0.74 -0.85
CA LEU A 161 -18.67 -1.87 -1.19
C LEU A 161 -18.93 -3.10 -0.32
N LYS A 162 -19.72 -3.03 0.76
CA LYS A 162 -20.16 -4.22 1.52
C LYS A 162 -21.21 -5.03 0.78
N GLN A 163 -21.92 -4.40 -0.16
CA GLN A 163 -22.97 -5.07 -0.94
C GLN A 163 -22.38 -6.05 -1.95
N GLY A 164 -23.09 -7.16 -2.19
CA GLY A 164 -22.73 -8.12 -3.25
C GLY A 164 -21.54 -9.04 -2.94
N LEU A 165 -21.15 -9.19 -1.68
CA LEU A 165 -20.04 -10.08 -1.25
C LEU A 165 -20.49 -11.51 -0.88
N GLY A 166 -21.78 -11.82 -1.03
CA GLY A 166 -22.34 -13.12 -0.61
C GLY A 166 -22.39 -13.31 0.91
N ARG A 167 -22.25 -12.23 1.68
CA ARG A 167 -22.37 -12.18 3.15
C ARG A 167 -23.29 -11.02 3.53
N ASP A 168 -23.89 -11.10 4.72
CA ASP A 168 -24.70 -10.02 5.26
C ASP A 168 -23.84 -8.75 5.45
N PRO A 169 -24.13 -7.64 4.75
CA PRO A 169 -23.39 -6.39 4.88
C PRO A 169 -23.30 -5.87 6.32
N ALA A 170 -24.31 -6.13 7.17
CA ALA A 170 -24.31 -5.71 8.57
C ALA A 170 -23.24 -6.44 9.41
N THR A 171 -22.77 -7.59 8.95
CA THR A 171 -21.72 -8.37 9.62
C THR A 171 -20.30 -7.98 9.20
N ILE A 172 -20.17 -7.19 8.12
CA ILE A 172 -18.89 -6.78 7.57
C ILE A 172 -18.42 -5.52 8.28
N ARG A 173 -17.42 -5.67 9.15
CA ARG A 173 -16.86 -4.57 9.95
C ARG A 173 -16.08 -3.55 9.12
N ARG A 174 -15.21 -4.01 8.22
CA ARG A 174 -14.30 -3.13 7.48
C ARG A 174 -14.04 -3.67 6.09
N ILE A 175 -14.37 -2.86 5.08
CA ILE A 175 -13.97 -3.10 3.69
C ILE A 175 -13.55 -1.78 3.06
N GLU A 176 -12.29 -1.40 3.24
CA GLU A 176 -11.79 -0.10 2.81
C GLU A 176 -10.63 -0.30 1.86
N SER A 177 -10.70 0.21 0.63
CA SER A 177 -9.52 0.24 -0.24
C SER A 177 -8.85 1.60 -0.13
N GLN A 178 -7.56 1.63 0.19
CA GLN A 178 -6.79 2.87 0.08
C GLN A 178 -6.31 3.12 -1.35
N SER A 179 -6.40 2.10 -2.21
CA SER A 179 -6.06 2.17 -3.63
C SER A 179 -7.24 2.69 -4.45
N PRO A 180 -7.03 3.51 -5.49
CA PRO A 180 -8.12 4.10 -6.27
C PRO A 180 -8.81 3.13 -7.26
N GLY A 181 -8.29 1.92 -7.45
CA GLY A 181 -8.74 1.01 -8.51
C GLY A 181 -8.16 1.34 -9.88
N ARG A 182 -8.76 0.79 -10.94
CA ARG A 182 -8.35 1.01 -12.35
C ARG A 182 -9.56 1.22 -13.24
N ILE A 183 -9.43 2.13 -14.19
CA ILE A 183 -10.43 2.37 -15.23
C ILE A 183 -10.08 1.55 -16.46
N PHE A 184 -11.06 0.82 -17.00
CA PHE A 184 -10.97 0.15 -18.29
C PHE A 184 -12.27 0.38 -19.05
N ASP A 185 -12.23 1.10 -20.17
CA ASP A 185 -13.41 1.52 -20.94
C ASP A 185 -14.49 2.19 -20.05
N ASP A 186 -15.63 1.53 -19.85
CA ASP A 186 -16.76 1.96 -19.03
C ASP A 186 -16.77 1.34 -17.63
N LEU A 187 -15.67 0.75 -17.18
CA LEU A 187 -15.54 0.04 -15.91
C LEU A 187 -14.58 0.72 -14.95
N ILE A 188 -14.98 0.85 -13.68
CA ILE A 188 -14.09 1.07 -12.53
C ILE A 188 -13.92 -0.27 -11.80
N ILE A 189 -12.69 -0.76 -11.77
CA ILE A 189 -12.31 -2.04 -11.17
C ILE A 189 -11.60 -1.77 -9.84
N VAL A 190 -12.10 -2.35 -8.75
CA VAL A 190 -11.61 -2.08 -7.39
C VAL A 190 -11.28 -3.38 -6.64
N GLY A 191 -10.19 -3.32 -5.87
CA GLY A 191 -9.88 -4.24 -4.79
C GLY A 191 -10.39 -3.71 -3.45
N THR A 192 -10.07 -4.41 -2.36
CA THR A 192 -10.51 -4.08 -1.00
C THR A 192 -9.39 -4.33 0.02
N THR A 193 -9.49 -3.74 1.21
CA THR A 193 -8.68 -4.12 2.39
C THR A 193 -9.61 -4.63 3.47
N GLY A 194 -9.33 -5.82 3.96
CA GLY A 194 -9.97 -6.38 5.15
C GLY A 194 -9.38 -5.80 6.46
N GLY A 195 -9.73 -6.43 7.57
CA GLY A 195 -9.20 -6.08 8.90
C GLY A 195 -8.21 -7.11 9.46
N ASP A 196 -7.75 -8.07 8.65
CA ASP A 196 -6.99 -9.25 9.09
C ASP A 196 -7.71 -9.98 10.24
N GLU A 197 -9.04 -10.09 10.12
CA GLU A 197 -9.89 -10.65 11.16
C GLU A 197 -10.10 -12.15 10.89
N TRP A 198 -10.23 -12.98 11.93
CA TRP A 198 -10.44 -14.43 11.78
C TRP A 198 -11.56 -14.82 10.79
N ASN A 199 -12.61 -13.99 10.75
CA ASN A 199 -13.73 -14.11 9.82
C ASN A 199 -13.88 -12.79 9.01
N GLY A 200 -12.77 -12.25 8.53
CA GLY A 200 -12.73 -11.03 7.73
C GLY A 200 -13.52 -11.15 6.42
N PRO A 201 -13.90 -10.03 5.78
CA PRO A 201 -14.59 -10.07 4.50
C PRO A 201 -13.70 -10.66 3.40
N PRO A 202 -14.30 -11.24 2.35
CA PRO A 202 -13.54 -11.74 1.21
C PRO A 202 -12.97 -10.58 0.38
N GLY A 203 -11.77 -10.79 -0.15
CA GLY A 203 -11.00 -9.84 -0.94
C GLY A 203 -11.35 -9.75 -2.42
N TYR A 204 -12.62 -9.92 -2.79
CA TYR A 204 -13.03 -10.04 -4.18
C TYR A 204 -12.67 -8.81 -5.02
N ILE A 205 -12.28 -9.05 -6.27
CA ILE A 205 -12.07 -7.99 -7.27
C ILE A 205 -13.38 -7.77 -8.01
N ARG A 206 -13.84 -6.52 -8.08
CA ARG A 206 -15.15 -6.18 -8.64
C ARG A 206 -15.04 -5.03 -9.61
N ALA A 207 -15.80 -5.12 -10.70
CA ALA A 207 -15.96 -4.03 -11.65
C ALA A 207 -17.36 -3.46 -11.61
N PHE A 208 -17.44 -2.14 -11.62
CA PHE A 208 -18.68 -1.39 -11.65
C PHE A 208 -18.71 -0.49 -12.88
N ASP A 209 -19.89 -0.30 -13.43
CA ASP A 209 -20.12 0.66 -14.51
C ASP A 209 -19.84 2.09 -14.02
N VAL A 210 -18.94 2.82 -14.69
CA VAL A 210 -18.50 4.17 -14.30
C VAL A 210 -19.61 5.21 -14.31
N ARG A 211 -20.72 4.93 -15.03
CA ARG A 211 -21.84 5.86 -15.16
C ARG A 211 -22.84 5.73 -14.04
N THR A 212 -23.17 4.48 -13.73
CA THR A 212 -24.31 4.08 -12.91
C THR A 212 -23.93 3.45 -11.59
N GLY A 213 -22.69 2.97 -11.43
CA GLY A 213 -22.24 2.22 -10.25
C GLY A 213 -22.76 0.78 -10.18
N LYS A 214 -23.44 0.28 -11.23
CA LYS A 214 -23.94 -1.10 -11.26
C LYS A 214 -22.79 -2.09 -11.34
N LEU A 215 -22.83 -3.14 -10.51
CA LEU A 215 -21.87 -4.24 -10.57
C LEU A 215 -21.96 -4.95 -11.93
N ARG A 216 -20.81 -5.14 -12.58
CA ARG A 216 -20.69 -5.76 -13.91
C ARG A 216 -20.13 -7.18 -13.82
N TRP A 217 -19.11 -7.37 -12.99
CA TRP A 217 -18.56 -8.69 -12.70
C TRP A 217 -17.84 -8.71 -11.34
N THR A 218 -17.73 -9.91 -10.78
CA THR A 218 -16.96 -10.21 -9.57
C THR A 218 -16.02 -11.37 -9.88
N PHE A 219 -14.75 -11.23 -9.50
CA PHE A 219 -13.81 -12.34 -9.41
C PHE A 219 -13.71 -12.80 -7.95
N HIS A 220 -14.15 -14.03 -7.68
CA HIS A 220 -14.06 -14.65 -6.37
C HIS A 220 -12.62 -15.12 -6.11
N SER A 221 -11.84 -14.29 -5.42
CA SER A 221 -10.46 -14.61 -5.05
C SER A 221 -10.36 -15.72 -3.99
N ILE A 222 -11.42 -15.88 -3.19
CA ILE A 222 -11.71 -17.10 -2.41
C ILE A 222 -12.79 -17.87 -3.18
N PRO A 223 -12.44 -18.98 -3.86
CA PRO A 223 -13.35 -19.65 -4.79
C PRO A 223 -14.57 -20.28 -4.12
N HIS A 224 -15.70 -20.27 -4.82
CA HIS A 224 -16.94 -20.94 -4.45
C HIS A 224 -16.98 -22.39 -4.99
N PRO A 225 -17.90 -23.25 -4.49
CA PRO A 225 -18.05 -24.59 -5.02
C PRO A 225 -18.24 -24.61 -6.55
N GLY A 226 -17.39 -25.37 -7.25
CA GLY A 226 -17.39 -25.46 -8.71
C GLY A 226 -16.44 -24.48 -9.42
N GLU A 227 -15.84 -23.53 -8.69
CA GLU A 227 -14.83 -22.62 -9.23
C GLU A 227 -13.41 -23.19 -9.08
N ALA A 228 -12.51 -22.80 -9.97
CA ALA A 228 -11.12 -23.27 -9.95
C ALA A 228 -10.41 -22.82 -8.67
N GLY A 229 -9.67 -23.74 -8.03
CA GLY A 229 -8.95 -23.50 -6.79
C GLY A 229 -9.76 -23.81 -5.53
N TYR A 230 -11.07 -24.04 -5.63
CA TYR A 230 -11.93 -24.40 -4.49
C TYR A 230 -11.43 -25.65 -3.76
N GLU A 231 -10.89 -26.63 -4.50
CA GLU A 231 -10.32 -27.87 -3.98
C GLU A 231 -9.10 -27.67 -3.07
N THR A 232 -8.50 -26.47 -3.09
CA THR A 232 -7.34 -26.11 -2.27
C THR A 232 -7.72 -25.53 -0.89
N TRP A 233 -9.01 -25.49 -0.57
CA TRP A 233 -9.55 -24.95 0.67
C TRP A 233 -10.43 -25.98 1.41
N PRO A 234 -10.68 -25.78 2.71
CA PRO A 234 -11.78 -26.45 3.39
C PRO A 234 -13.12 -26.12 2.72
N LYS A 235 -14.02 -27.10 2.62
CA LYS A 235 -15.27 -27.00 1.84
C LYS A 235 -16.12 -25.76 2.15
N ASP A 236 -16.15 -25.32 3.40
CA ASP A 236 -16.95 -24.18 3.86
C ASP A 236 -16.14 -22.89 4.07
N ALA A 237 -14.85 -22.86 3.70
CA ALA A 237 -13.98 -21.71 3.94
C ALA A 237 -14.50 -20.43 3.30
N TRP A 238 -15.03 -20.49 2.07
CA TRP A 238 -15.57 -19.33 1.35
C TRP A 238 -16.68 -18.57 2.11
N LYS A 239 -17.39 -19.25 3.02
CA LYS A 239 -18.44 -18.65 3.86
C LYS A 239 -17.89 -17.77 4.98
N GLN A 240 -16.65 -17.98 5.42
CA GLN A 240 -16.13 -17.37 6.66
C GLN A 240 -14.73 -16.75 6.51
N VAL A 241 -13.82 -17.42 5.81
CA VAL A 241 -12.43 -16.97 5.67
C VAL A 241 -12.37 -15.67 4.89
N GLY A 242 -11.55 -14.74 5.39
CA GLY A 242 -11.33 -13.42 4.80
C GLY A 242 -10.00 -13.29 4.07
N GLY A 243 -9.67 -12.06 3.69
CA GLY A 243 -8.42 -11.75 3.02
C GLY A 243 -8.46 -12.14 1.55
N VAL A 244 -7.30 -12.56 1.00
CA VAL A 244 -7.10 -12.79 -0.43
C VAL A 244 -7.52 -11.57 -1.25
N ASN A 245 -7.13 -10.41 -0.75
CA ASN A 245 -7.59 -9.11 -1.21
C ASN A 245 -6.51 -8.37 -1.97
N ASN A 246 -6.91 -7.42 -2.82
CA ASN A 246 -5.99 -6.41 -3.34
C ASN A 246 -6.18 -5.12 -2.54
N TRP A 247 -5.42 -4.97 -1.46
CA TRP A 247 -5.35 -3.73 -0.69
C TRP A 247 -4.42 -2.69 -1.32
N SER A 248 -3.65 -3.11 -2.31
CA SER A 248 -2.57 -2.33 -2.90
C SER A 248 -2.87 -1.99 -4.36
N GLU A 249 -1.90 -2.16 -5.27
CA GLU A 249 -1.93 -1.57 -6.61
C GLU A 249 -2.28 -2.65 -7.65
N MET A 250 -3.02 -2.28 -8.70
CA MET A 250 -3.28 -3.13 -9.87
C MET A 250 -2.63 -2.51 -11.11
N THR A 251 -2.44 -3.31 -12.15
CA THR A 251 -1.87 -2.85 -13.42
C THR A 251 -2.71 -3.32 -14.59
N LEU A 252 -2.85 -2.47 -15.59
CA LEU A 252 -3.72 -2.70 -16.73
C LEU A 252 -2.92 -2.60 -18.03
N ASP A 253 -2.93 -3.69 -18.79
CA ASP A 253 -2.54 -3.68 -20.19
C ASP A 253 -3.78 -3.35 -21.02
N THR A 254 -4.00 -2.05 -21.25
CA THR A 254 -5.20 -1.54 -21.93
C THR A 254 -5.32 -2.06 -23.35
N ALA A 255 -4.20 -2.15 -24.08
CA ALA A 255 -4.17 -2.65 -25.46
C ALA A 255 -4.70 -4.08 -25.57
N ASN A 256 -4.42 -4.91 -24.57
CA ASN A 256 -4.83 -6.32 -24.54
C ASN A 256 -6.08 -6.58 -23.71
N GLY A 257 -6.53 -5.58 -22.93
CA GLY A 257 -7.60 -5.73 -21.95
C GLY A 257 -7.28 -6.74 -20.86
N ILE A 258 -6.03 -6.76 -20.39
CA ILE A 258 -5.59 -7.64 -19.31
C ILE A 258 -5.35 -6.83 -18.04
N LEU A 259 -6.04 -7.18 -16.96
CA LEU A 259 -5.81 -6.66 -15.63
C LEU A 259 -4.91 -7.63 -14.85
N PHE A 260 -3.80 -7.13 -14.34
CA PHE A 260 -2.90 -7.85 -13.43
C PHE A 260 -3.21 -7.43 -11.99
N VAL A 261 -3.65 -8.40 -11.19
CA VAL A 261 -4.03 -8.22 -9.80
C VAL A 261 -3.08 -9.00 -8.90
N PRO A 262 -2.23 -8.32 -8.11
CA PRO A 262 -1.52 -8.96 -7.02
C PRO A 262 -2.45 -9.12 -5.81
N LEU A 263 -2.57 -10.34 -5.29
CA LEU A 263 -3.42 -10.67 -4.14
C LEU A 263 -2.58 -10.91 -2.88
N ALA A 264 -3.12 -10.47 -1.75
CA ALA A 264 -2.56 -10.65 -0.42
C ALA A 264 -2.81 -12.06 0.14
N SER A 265 -2.30 -12.28 1.35
CA SER A 265 -2.53 -13.50 2.12
C SER A 265 -4.00 -13.71 2.53
N ALA A 266 -4.32 -14.92 2.96
CA ALA A 266 -5.62 -15.26 3.49
C ALA A 266 -5.67 -15.03 5.01
N ASP A 267 -6.80 -14.55 5.51
CA ASP A 267 -6.95 -14.31 6.95
C ASP A 267 -7.06 -15.65 7.70
N TYR A 268 -6.41 -15.86 8.84
CA TYR A 268 -5.56 -14.94 9.61
C TYR A 268 -4.07 -15.11 9.26
N ASN A 269 -3.30 -14.02 9.17
CA ASN A 269 -2.00 -13.98 8.48
C ASN A 269 -0.95 -14.95 9.05
N PHE A 270 -0.95 -15.18 10.37
CA PHE A 270 0.07 -15.99 11.04
C PHE A 270 -0.46 -17.32 11.61
N TYR A 271 -1.72 -17.70 11.32
CA TYR A 271 -2.31 -18.91 11.86
C TYR A 271 -3.42 -19.48 10.96
N GLY A 272 -3.08 -20.51 10.18
CA GLY A 272 -3.92 -21.04 9.10
C GLY A 272 -4.87 -22.20 9.44
N VAL A 273 -5.15 -22.51 10.71
CA VAL A 273 -5.89 -23.74 11.09
C VAL A 273 -7.35 -23.79 10.59
N ASN A 274 -7.97 -22.65 10.31
CA ASN A 274 -9.30 -22.55 9.70
C ASN A 274 -9.29 -22.62 8.17
N ARG A 275 -8.10 -22.61 7.55
CA ARG A 275 -7.90 -22.52 6.11
C ARG A 275 -6.82 -23.50 5.63
N LYS A 276 -6.89 -24.77 6.01
CA LYS A 276 -5.93 -25.79 5.55
C LYS A 276 -5.89 -25.92 4.02
N GLY A 277 -4.72 -26.23 3.47
CA GLY A 277 -4.48 -26.34 2.02
C GLY A 277 -3.74 -25.14 1.44
N SER A 278 -3.41 -25.18 0.16
CA SER A 278 -2.56 -24.13 -0.45
C SER A 278 -3.23 -22.76 -0.56
N ASN A 279 -4.56 -22.68 -0.36
CA ASN A 279 -5.33 -21.44 -0.30
C ASN A 279 -5.32 -20.63 -1.60
N LEU A 280 -5.48 -21.27 -2.76
CA LEU A 280 -5.51 -20.55 -4.04
C LEU A 280 -6.77 -19.65 -4.14
N TYR A 281 -6.72 -18.31 -4.26
CA TYR A 281 -5.69 -17.47 -4.90
C TYR A 281 -4.90 -16.55 -3.93
N ALA A 282 -4.72 -16.92 -2.67
CA ALA A 282 -3.84 -16.19 -1.73
C ALA A 282 -2.43 -16.02 -2.30
N ASN A 283 -1.80 -14.87 -2.02
CA ASN A 283 -0.42 -14.54 -2.43
C ASN A 283 -0.15 -14.77 -3.91
N SER A 284 -1.12 -14.48 -4.79
CA SER A 284 -1.04 -14.79 -6.22
C SER A 284 -1.00 -13.53 -7.08
N LEU A 285 -0.24 -13.58 -8.17
CA LEU A 285 -0.45 -12.70 -9.30
C LEU A 285 -1.51 -13.34 -10.21
N VAL A 286 -2.64 -12.66 -10.38
CA VAL A 286 -3.75 -13.13 -11.22
C VAL A 286 -3.89 -12.21 -12.43
N ALA A 287 -3.95 -12.78 -13.62
CA ALA A 287 -4.30 -12.06 -14.84
C ALA A 287 -5.78 -12.33 -15.19
N LEU A 288 -6.56 -11.25 -15.27
CA LEU A 288 -7.98 -11.27 -15.59
C LEU A 288 -8.21 -10.56 -16.93
N ASP A 289 -9.17 -11.04 -17.70
CA ASP A 289 -9.78 -10.22 -18.75
C ASP A 289 -10.52 -9.05 -18.09
N ALA A 290 -10.12 -7.82 -18.38
CA ALA A 290 -10.63 -6.63 -17.70
C ALA A 290 -12.13 -6.37 -17.96
N ARG A 291 -12.66 -6.88 -19.07
CA ARG A 291 -14.06 -6.68 -19.49
C ARG A 291 -15.01 -7.60 -18.74
N THR A 292 -14.56 -8.82 -18.44
CA THR A 292 -15.40 -9.91 -17.96
C THR A 292 -15.04 -10.43 -16.57
N GLY A 293 -13.84 -10.09 -16.06
CA GLY A 293 -13.31 -10.65 -14.82
C GLY A 293 -12.86 -12.11 -14.95
N LYS A 294 -12.89 -12.69 -16.15
CA LYS A 294 -12.50 -14.09 -16.38
C LYS A 294 -11.00 -14.26 -16.16
N ARG A 295 -10.61 -15.26 -15.37
CA ARG A 295 -9.20 -15.64 -15.18
C ARG A 295 -8.58 -16.11 -16.50
N LEU A 296 -7.50 -15.46 -16.90
CA LEU A 296 -6.65 -15.87 -18.02
C LEU A 296 -5.57 -16.84 -17.53
N TRP A 297 -4.80 -16.42 -16.54
CA TRP A 297 -3.78 -17.23 -15.88
C TRP A 297 -3.54 -16.70 -14.47
N HIS A 298 -2.82 -17.46 -13.65
CA HIS A 298 -2.37 -17.02 -12.33
C HIS A 298 -1.05 -17.71 -11.97
N PHE A 299 -0.33 -17.14 -11.01
CA PHE A 299 0.79 -17.80 -10.34
C PHE A 299 0.76 -17.47 -8.84
N GLN A 300 0.78 -18.50 -7.99
CA GLN A 300 0.81 -18.35 -6.53
C GLN A 300 2.25 -18.29 -6.04
N THR A 301 2.64 -17.18 -5.41
CA THR A 301 4.02 -16.93 -4.95
C THR A 301 4.32 -17.43 -3.54
N VAL A 302 3.29 -17.75 -2.77
CA VAL A 302 3.40 -18.38 -1.45
C VAL A 302 2.22 -19.35 -1.28
N HIS A 303 2.51 -20.61 -1.02
CA HIS A 303 1.52 -21.63 -0.69
C HIS A 303 1.23 -21.60 0.81
N HIS A 304 -0.05 -21.57 1.21
CA HIS A 304 -0.46 -21.56 2.62
C HIS A 304 0.32 -20.54 3.47
N ASP A 305 0.15 -19.24 3.19
CA ASP A 305 0.93 -18.20 3.86
C ASP A 305 0.71 -18.17 5.39
N LEU A 306 1.81 -18.03 6.13
CA LEU A 306 1.87 -17.92 7.59
C LEU A 306 2.75 -16.74 8.05
N TRP A 307 3.05 -15.81 7.15
CA TRP A 307 4.13 -14.83 7.28
C TRP A 307 3.72 -13.39 6.94
N ASP A 308 2.51 -13.19 6.42
CA ASP A 308 2.05 -11.91 5.85
C ASP A 308 2.87 -11.50 4.63
N TYR A 309 3.28 -12.46 3.78
CA TYR A 309 4.08 -12.20 2.57
C TYR A 309 3.24 -11.86 1.34
N ASP A 310 2.37 -10.87 1.48
CA ASP A 310 1.60 -10.27 0.39
C ASP A 310 2.44 -9.84 -0.82
N LEU A 311 1.75 -9.57 -1.92
CA LEU A 311 2.25 -8.87 -3.10
C LEU A 311 1.77 -7.40 -3.10
N PRO A 312 2.50 -6.46 -2.47
CA PRO A 312 2.03 -5.07 -2.30
C PRO A 312 2.39 -4.17 -3.49
N GLN A 313 3.21 -4.61 -4.42
CA GLN A 313 3.68 -3.81 -5.56
C GLN A 313 2.76 -3.96 -6.77
N ALA A 314 2.50 -2.86 -7.49
CA ALA A 314 1.91 -2.93 -8.82
C ALA A 314 2.80 -3.80 -9.73
N PRO A 315 2.23 -4.80 -10.42
CA PRO A 315 2.97 -5.56 -11.44
C PRO A 315 3.46 -4.62 -12.54
N LYS A 316 4.75 -4.65 -12.90
CA LYS A 316 5.32 -3.74 -13.88
C LYS A 316 5.30 -4.35 -15.27
N LEU A 317 4.77 -3.61 -16.23
CA LEU A 317 4.79 -3.99 -17.63
C LEU A 317 6.13 -3.57 -18.27
N LEU A 318 6.91 -4.54 -18.74
CA LEU A 318 8.15 -4.31 -19.49
C LEU A 318 8.24 -5.14 -20.77
N THR A 319 9.04 -4.70 -21.73
CA THR A 319 9.40 -5.53 -22.89
C THR A 319 10.87 -5.94 -22.77
N LEU A 320 11.13 -7.23 -22.85
CA LEU A 320 12.45 -7.82 -22.75
C LEU A 320 12.95 -8.28 -24.12
N ASN A 321 14.26 -8.24 -24.31
CA ASN A 321 14.96 -8.91 -25.40
C ASN A 321 15.72 -10.11 -24.83
N ARG A 322 15.17 -11.31 -24.95
CA ARG A 322 15.77 -12.55 -24.46
C ARG A 322 16.20 -13.42 -25.63
N ASN A 323 17.51 -13.63 -25.76
CA ASN A 323 18.10 -14.46 -26.83
C ASN A 323 17.64 -14.03 -28.23
N GLY A 324 17.59 -12.71 -28.48
CA GLY A 324 17.12 -12.13 -29.75
C GLY A 324 15.60 -12.14 -29.94
N LYS A 325 14.82 -12.61 -28.96
CA LYS A 325 13.36 -12.62 -29.00
C LYS A 325 12.78 -11.53 -28.10
N ARG A 326 11.83 -10.77 -28.67
CA ARG A 326 11.02 -9.81 -27.91
C ARG A 326 10.00 -10.56 -27.05
N VAL A 327 9.97 -10.27 -25.75
CA VAL A 327 9.06 -10.86 -24.77
C VAL A 327 8.29 -9.75 -24.06
N GLU A 328 6.97 -9.71 -24.23
CA GLU A 328 6.10 -8.84 -23.44
C GLU A 328 5.95 -9.45 -22.04
N ALA A 329 6.55 -8.82 -21.03
CA ALA A 329 6.66 -9.38 -19.68
C ALA A 329 5.96 -8.53 -18.61
N VAL A 330 5.46 -9.18 -17.56
CA VAL A 330 5.01 -8.56 -16.32
C VAL A 330 5.92 -9.03 -15.19
N ALA A 331 6.40 -8.10 -14.37
CA ALA A 331 7.25 -8.39 -13.22
C ALA A 331 6.63 -7.87 -11.92
N VAL A 332 6.61 -8.66 -10.86
CA VAL A 332 6.09 -8.27 -9.55
C VAL A 332 7.12 -8.56 -8.47
N ALA A 333 7.42 -7.56 -7.63
CA ALA A 333 8.28 -7.69 -6.46
C ALA A 333 7.42 -7.95 -5.22
N GLY A 334 7.74 -8.99 -4.45
CA GLY A 334 6.97 -9.41 -3.28
C GLY A 334 7.60 -9.06 -1.94
N LYS A 335 6.83 -9.17 -0.85
CA LYS A 335 7.36 -9.04 0.52
C LYS A 335 8.44 -10.08 0.87
N THR A 336 8.55 -11.17 0.11
CA THR A 336 9.63 -12.16 0.26
C THR A 336 11.01 -11.62 -0.12
N GLY A 337 11.09 -10.53 -0.90
CA GLY A 337 12.35 -10.06 -1.49
C GLY A 337 12.65 -10.65 -2.86
N PHE A 338 11.73 -11.43 -3.43
CA PHE A 338 11.82 -11.96 -4.79
C PHE A 338 11.13 -11.07 -5.82
N ILE A 339 11.58 -11.17 -7.07
CA ILE A 339 10.91 -10.62 -8.24
C ILE A 339 10.47 -11.79 -9.12
N TYR A 340 9.18 -11.93 -9.33
CA TYR A 340 8.61 -12.93 -10.24
C TYR A 340 8.31 -12.28 -11.58
N THR A 341 8.71 -12.92 -12.68
CA THR A 341 8.55 -12.36 -14.03
C THR A 341 7.92 -13.38 -14.97
N PHE A 342 6.86 -12.97 -15.68
CA PHE A 342 6.08 -13.83 -16.57
C PHE A 342 5.85 -13.17 -17.92
N GLU A 343 5.68 -13.98 -18.96
CA GLU A 343 5.04 -13.53 -20.20
C GLU A 343 3.62 -13.06 -19.91
N ARG A 344 3.29 -11.80 -20.28
CA ARG A 344 2.04 -11.13 -19.88
C ARG A 344 0.77 -11.89 -20.25
N ARG A 345 0.77 -12.53 -21.42
CA ARG A 345 -0.44 -13.18 -21.97
C ARG A 345 -0.61 -14.62 -21.51
N THR A 346 0.49 -15.33 -21.31
CA THR A 346 0.50 -16.78 -21.10
C THR A 346 0.75 -17.15 -19.64
N GLY A 347 1.32 -16.25 -18.84
CA GLY A 347 1.76 -16.56 -17.47
C GLY A 347 2.99 -17.46 -17.41
N LYS A 348 3.66 -17.72 -18.55
CA LYS A 348 4.87 -18.55 -18.57
C LYS A 348 6.01 -17.82 -17.86
N PRO A 349 6.71 -18.45 -16.90
CA PRO A 349 7.85 -17.84 -16.24
C PRO A 349 8.95 -17.46 -17.23
N VAL A 350 9.45 -16.23 -17.13
CA VAL A 350 10.59 -15.75 -17.91
C VAL A 350 11.90 -16.30 -17.34
N PHE A 351 11.98 -16.43 -16.02
CA PHE A 351 13.06 -17.10 -15.31
C PHE A 351 12.53 -18.39 -14.69
N PRO A 352 13.36 -19.45 -14.56
CA PRO A 352 12.97 -20.66 -13.85
C PRO A 352 12.50 -20.36 -12.43
N ILE A 353 11.49 -21.11 -11.99
CA ILE A 353 10.98 -21.09 -10.62
C ILE A 353 11.01 -22.54 -10.12
N GLU A 354 11.65 -22.75 -8.98
CA GLU A 354 11.85 -24.07 -8.38
C GLU A 354 10.95 -24.22 -7.16
N GLU A 355 10.25 -25.36 -7.06
CA GLU A 355 9.63 -25.78 -5.80
C GLU A 355 10.71 -26.33 -4.87
N ARG A 356 10.92 -25.70 -3.72
CA ARG A 356 11.92 -26.14 -2.75
C ARG A 356 11.25 -26.57 -1.44
N PRO A 357 11.71 -27.67 -0.81
CA PRO A 357 11.23 -28.08 0.50
C PRO A 357 11.41 -26.98 1.55
N VAL A 358 10.40 -26.78 2.40
CA VAL A 358 10.44 -25.82 3.51
C VAL A 358 10.07 -26.49 4.85
N PRO A 359 10.45 -25.90 6.00
CA PRO A 359 10.18 -26.50 7.30
C PRO A 359 8.68 -26.69 7.58
N LYS A 360 8.36 -27.79 8.28
CA LYS A 360 7.00 -28.04 8.78
C LYS A 360 6.69 -27.19 10.01
N SER A 361 5.43 -26.87 10.18
CA SER A 361 4.92 -26.26 11.41
C SER A 361 4.93 -27.25 12.58
N ASP A 362 5.21 -26.73 13.77
CA ASP A 362 5.12 -27.45 15.04
C ASP A 362 3.88 -27.08 15.87
N ILE A 363 3.02 -26.20 15.32
CA ILE A 363 1.81 -25.74 16.00
C ILE A 363 0.70 -26.78 15.85
N PRO A 364 0.11 -27.29 16.96
CA PRO A 364 -0.95 -28.30 16.87
C PRO A 364 -2.15 -27.86 16.02
N GLY A 365 -2.48 -28.68 15.02
CA GLY A 365 -3.62 -28.46 14.12
C GLY A 365 -3.33 -27.56 12.92
N GLU A 366 -2.16 -26.93 12.87
CA GLU A 366 -1.67 -26.13 11.74
C GLU A 366 -0.93 -27.03 10.73
N GLU A 367 -1.04 -26.70 9.44
CA GLU A 367 -0.35 -27.42 8.35
C GLU A 367 0.35 -26.45 7.37
N ALA A 368 1.65 -26.22 7.56
CA ALA A 368 2.48 -25.54 6.56
C ALA A 368 2.64 -26.34 5.25
N SER A 369 2.75 -25.63 4.12
CA SER A 369 3.04 -26.23 2.81
C SER A 369 4.36 -27.00 2.80
N PRO A 370 4.47 -28.17 2.12
CA PRO A 370 5.72 -28.93 2.04
C PRO A 370 6.79 -28.25 1.18
N THR A 371 6.40 -27.46 0.18
CA THR A 371 7.29 -26.70 -0.70
C THR A 371 6.81 -25.27 -0.87
N GLN A 372 7.73 -24.41 -1.33
CA GLN A 372 7.44 -23.05 -1.77
C GLN A 372 8.16 -22.76 -3.09
N PRO A 373 7.63 -21.82 -3.91
CA PRO A 373 8.28 -21.41 -5.14
C PRO A 373 9.45 -20.45 -4.87
N PHE A 374 10.58 -20.70 -5.53
CA PHE A 374 11.78 -19.85 -5.49
C PHE A 374 12.20 -19.50 -6.92
N PRO A 375 12.11 -18.22 -7.35
CA PRO A 375 12.65 -17.83 -8.64
C PRO A 375 14.18 -17.91 -8.62
N THR A 376 14.77 -18.42 -9.70
CA THR A 376 16.23 -18.52 -9.82
C THR A 376 16.88 -17.20 -10.23
N ALA A 377 16.09 -16.27 -10.78
CA ALA A 377 16.51 -14.93 -11.17
C ALA A 377 15.32 -13.96 -11.24
N PRO A 378 15.55 -12.65 -11.05
CA PRO A 378 16.80 -12.08 -10.53
C PRO A 378 17.06 -12.49 -9.08
N GLU A 379 18.31 -12.31 -8.62
CA GLU A 379 18.64 -12.58 -7.21
C GLU A 379 17.82 -11.68 -6.25
N PRO A 380 17.57 -12.11 -5.00
CA PRO A 380 16.74 -11.36 -4.06
C PRO A 380 17.31 -9.97 -3.73
N PHE A 381 16.45 -8.97 -3.55
CA PHE A 381 16.86 -7.58 -3.30
C PHE A 381 17.03 -7.23 -1.80
N VAL A 382 16.72 -8.17 -0.90
CA VAL A 382 16.84 -8.04 0.56
C VAL A 382 17.34 -9.35 1.15
N ARG A 383 17.90 -9.31 2.39
CA ARG A 383 18.39 -10.49 3.08
C ARG A 383 17.30 -11.56 3.20
N GLN A 384 17.72 -12.80 3.01
CA GLN A 384 16.86 -14.00 3.10
C GLN A 384 17.15 -14.83 4.35
N ARG A 385 18.14 -14.40 5.14
CA ARG A 385 18.55 -15.01 6.41
C ARG A 385 19.34 -13.99 7.21
N MET A 386 19.33 -14.15 8.53
CA MET A 386 20.11 -13.36 9.48
C MET A 386 20.68 -14.26 10.56
N THR A 387 21.93 -14.04 10.97
CA THR A 387 22.57 -14.67 12.14
C THR A 387 23.02 -13.61 13.15
N ALA A 388 23.74 -14.01 14.19
CA ALA A 388 24.38 -13.08 15.12
C ALA A 388 25.49 -12.24 14.45
N GLU A 389 26.04 -12.67 13.31
CA GLU A 389 27.05 -11.92 12.54
C GLU A 389 26.43 -10.69 11.87
N ASP A 390 25.16 -10.80 11.49
CA ASP A 390 24.38 -9.74 10.84
C ASP A 390 23.79 -8.73 11.82
N LEU A 391 24.20 -8.76 13.10
CA LEU A 391 23.73 -7.80 14.08
C LEU A 391 24.30 -6.41 13.82
N SER A 392 23.49 -5.39 14.11
CA SER A 392 23.82 -3.99 13.94
C SER A 392 25.15 -3.63 14.65
N PRO A 393 26.01 -2.82 14.01
CA PRO A 393 27.21 -2.30 14.66
C PRO A 393 26.90 -1.24 15.72
N TYR A 394 25.66 -0.74 15.78
CA TYR A 394 25.21 0.30 16.70
C TYR A 394 24.64 -0.25 18.02
N LEU A 395 24.67 -1.57 18.23
CA LEU A 395 24.24 -2.20 19.47
C LEU A 395 25.34 -2.08 20.53
N ASP A 396 24.96 -1.82 21.78
CA ASP A 396 25.91 -1.94 22.88
C ASP A 396 26.37 -3.41 23.05
N PRO A 397 27.59 -3.69 23.52
CA PRO A 397 28.11 -5.06 23.59
C PRO A 397 27.24 -6.03 24.41
N ALA A 398 26.58 -5.55 25.46
CA ALA A 398 25.72 -6.38 26.31
C ALA A 398 24.41 -6.71 25.61
N GLU A 399 23.79 -5.72 24.95
CA GLU A 399 22.62 -5.91 24.10
C GLU A 399 22.93 -6.81 22.90
N ARG A 400 24.07 -6.63 22.22
CA ARG A 400 24.52 -7.53 21.15
C ARG A 400 24.57 -8.97 21.63
N LYS A 401 25.17 -9.23 22.81
CA LYS A 401 25.22 -10.58 23.39
C LYS A 401 23.82 -11.12 23.71
N GLN A 402 22.93 -10.27 24.23
CA GLN A 402 21.54 -10.64 24.55
C GLN A 402 20.75 -11.01 23.28
N ILE A 403 20.83 -10.20 22.23
CA ILE A 403 20.12 -10.46 20.97
C ILE A 403 20.73 -11.67 20.25
N ALA A 404 22.06 -11.84 20.28
CA ALA A 404 22.71 -13.03 19.73
C ALA A 404 22.22 -14.31 20.43
N ALA A 405 22.16 -14.31 21.77
CA ALA A 405 21.62 -15.43 22.53
C ALA A 405 20.13 -15.68 22.24
N MET A 406 19.35 -14.61 22.04
CA MET A 406 17.96 -14.73 21.62
C MET A 406 17.85 -15.40 20.25
N ILE A 407 18.57 -14.92 19.23
CA ILE A 407 18.57 -15.47 17.87
C ILE A 407 18.96 -16.95 17.88
N ALA A 408 19.96 -17.33 18.67
CA ALA A 408 20.40 -18.72 18.81
C ALA A 408 19.28 -19.64 19.37
N GLY A 409 18.34 -19.09 20.14
CA GLY A 409 17.20 -19.82 20.69
C GLY A 409 15.95 -19.82 19.80
N LEU A 410 15.94 -19.11 18.66
CA LEU A 410 14.81 -19.06 17.73
C LEU A 410 14.94 -20.12 16.64
N ARG A 411 13.81 -20.49 16.03
CA ARG A 411 13.83 -21.17 14.74
C ARG A 411 14.30 -20.20 13.64
N ASN A 412 15.22 -20.66 12.79
CA ASN A 412 15.86 -19.84 11.75
C ASN A 412 16.35 -20.73 10.59
N GLU A 413 15.41 -21.41 9.95
CA GLU A 413 15.63 -22.44 8.92
C GLU A 413 15.43 -21.88 7.49
N GLY A 414 15.25 -20.56 7.35
CA GLY A 414 14.99 -19.84 6.10
C GLY A 414 13.73 -18.96 6.15
N ILE A 415 13.47 -18.20 5.08
CA ILE A 415 12.36 -17.22 5.01
C ILE A 415 10.98 -17.83 5.25
N PHE A 416 10.80 -19.12 4.93
CA PHE A 416 9.55 -19.86 5.12
C PHE A 416 9.59 -20.77 6.35
N THR A 417 10.33 -20.38 7.40
CA THR A 417 10.24 -21.03 8.71
C THR A 417 8.89 -20.66 9.33
N PRO A 418 7.98 -21.59 9.65
CA PRO A 418 6.67 -21.25 10.19
C PRO A 418 6.72 -20.57 11.57
N PRO A 419 5.70 -19.76 11.95
CA PRO A 419 5.54 -19.30 13.33
C PRO A 419 5.53 -20.46 14.33
N SER A 420 6.20 -20.30 15.47
CA SER A 420 6.34 -21.37 16.48
C SER A 420 6.18 -20.85 17.90
N ARG A 421 5.99 -21.75 18.87
CA ARG A 421 6.00 -21.39 20.31
C ARG A 421 7.40 -21.01 20.80
N GLN A 422 8.43 -21.64 20.25
CA GLN A 422 9.83 -21.27 20.48
C GLN A 422 10.11 -19.82 20.01
N GLY A 423 9.41 -19.41 18.96
CA GLY A 423 9.62 -18.15 18.27
C GLY A 423 10.48 -18.39 17.03
N THR A 424 10.12 -17.69 15.97
CA THR A 424 10.76 -17.82 14.65
C THR A 424 11.34 -16.49 14.24
N LEU A 425 12.60 -16.46 13.82
CA LEU A 425 13.22 -15.28 13.22
C LEU A 425 12.72 -15.14 11.79
N GLN A 426 12.11 -13.99 11.49
CA GLN A 426 11.60 -13.66 10.17
C GLN A 426 12.43 -12.52 9.56
N ILE A 427 13.05 -12.78 8.40
CA ILE A 427 13.72 -11.76 7.60
C ILE A 427 13.57 -12.08 6.10
N PRO A 428 13.00 -11.17 5.28
CA PRO A 428 12.44 -9.87 5.66
C PRO A 428 11.28 -10.02 6.65
N GLY A 429 11.20 -9.14 7.66
CA GLY A 429 10.14 -9.21 8.68
C GLY A 429 8.76 -8.94 8.11
N SER A 430 7.73 -8.93 8.95
CA SER A 430 6.32 -8.90 8.50
C SER A 430 5.91 -7.65 7.69
N SER A 431 6.67 -6.55 7.74
CA SER A 431 6.45 -5.42 6.81
C SER A 431 6.93 -5.69 5.37
N GLY A 432 7.65 -6.80 5.18
CA GLY A 432 8.16 -7.33 3.92
C GLY A 432 9.45 -6.68 3.43
N GLY A 433 10.02 -7.31 2.41
CA GLY A 433 11.15 -6.82 1.64
C GLY A 433 10.81 -5.58 0.82
N THR A 434 9.58 -5.43 0.35
CA THR A 434 9.10 -4.22 -0.34
C THR A 434 7.65 -3.92 0.03
N ASN A 435 7.18 -2.73 -0.31
CA ASN A 435 5.82 -2.27 -0.04
C ASN A 435 5.28 -1.48 -1.24
N TRP A 436 4.06 -0.94 -1.18
CA TRP A 436 3.43 -0.22 -2.31
C TRP A 436 4.29 0.97 -2.82
N GLY A 437 4.23 1.25 -4.13
CA GLY A 437 4.93 2.32 -4.86
C GLY A 437 6.48 2.34 -4.81
N ASN A 438 7.11 1.28 -4.30
CA ASN A 438 8.55 1.08 -4.21
C ASN A 438 9.21 0.45 -5.46
N GLY A 439 8.56 0.45 -6.63
CA GLY A 439 9.11 -0.16 -7.84
C GLY A 439 8.86 0.67 -9.10
N ALA A 440 9.84 0.74 -9.99
CA ALA A 440 9.76 1.43 -11.28
C ALA A 440 10.52 0.64 -12.35
N VAL A 441 10.19 0.86 -13.62
CA VAL A 441 10.90 0.26 -14.75
C VAL A 441 11.35 1.31 -15.74
N ASP A 442 12.47 1.08 -16.43
CA ASP A 442 12.76 1.75 -17.70
C ASP A 442 12.35 0.82 -18.84
N PRO A 443 11.17 1.04 -19.47
CA PRO A 443 10.67 0.16 -20.52
C PRO A 443 11.51 0.21 -21.80
N ARG A 444 12.37 1.22 -21.97
CA ARG A 444 13.27 1.37 -23.14
C ARG A 444 14.41 0.35 -23.09
N THR A 445 14.89 0.04 -21.87
CA THR A 445 16.09 -0.78 -21.65
C THR A 445 15.81 -2.10 -20.93
N GLY A 446 14.60 -2.29 -20.39
CA GLY A 446 14.25 -3.47 -19.62
C GLY A 446 14.90 -3.49 -18.23
N ARG A 447 15.17 -2.30 -17.66
CA ARG A 447 15.67 -2.18 -16.28
C ARG A 447 14.52 -2.13 -15.28
N PHE A 448 14.71 -2.77 -14.14
CA PHE A 448 13.79 -2.75 -13.00
C PHE A 448 14.48 -2.19 -11.79
N PHE A 449 13.83 -1.24 -11.12
CA PHE A 449 14.30 -0.59 -9.91
C PHE A 449 13.36 -0.92 -8.76
N VAL A 450 13.90 -1.31 -7.60
CA VAL A 450 13.11 -1.67 -6.43
C VAL A 450 13.72 -1.13 -5.15
N VAL A 451 12.87 -0.58 -4.29
CA VAL A 451 13.22 -0.22 -2.93
C VAL A 451 12.93 -1.38 -1.98
N GLY A 452 14.00 -1.87 -1.37
CA GLY A 452 14.03 -2.93 -0.38
C GLY A 452 13.99 -2.38 1.06
N MET A 453 13.48 -3.18 1.99
CA MET A 453 13.49 -2.94 3.42
C MET A 453 13.94 -4.21 4.15
N ASP A 454 14.80 -4.03 5.15
CA ASP A 454 15.50 -5.11 5.84
C ASP A 454 15.39 -5.00 7.36
N ILE A 455 14.14 -5.06 7.84
CA ILE A 455 13.78 -4.97 9.26
C ILE A 455 13.32 -6.37 9.75
N PRO A 456 14.05 -7.03 10.66
CA PRO A 456 13.69 -8.36 11.15
C PRO A 456 12.48 -8.33 12.09
N ALA A 457 11.80 -9.47 12.22
CA ALA A 457 10.69 -9.70 13.15
C ALA A 457 10.78 -11.07 13.85
N ILE A 458 10.05 -11.23 14.95
CA ILE A 458 9.93 -12.50 15.68
C ILE A 458 8.48 -12.98 15.72
N LEU A 459 8.21 -14.08 15.01
CA LEU A 459 6.90 -14.73 14.99
C LEU A 459 6.84 -15.79 16.12
N ARG A 460 6.39 -15.36 17.30
CA ARG A 460 6.15 -16.24 18.45
C ARG A 460 4.67 -16.45 18.71
N MET A 461 4.23 -17.69 18.65
CA MET A 461 2.84 -18.11 18.87
C MET A 461 2.57 -18.31 20.35
N GLU A 462 1.66 -17.50 20.90
CA GLU A 462 1.27 -17.57 22.31
C GLU A 462 -0.25 -17.51 22.44
N PRO A 463 -0.84 -17.96 23.56
CA PRO A 463 -2.26 -17.77 23.83
C PRO A 463 -2.64 -16.27 23.72
N PRO A 464 -3.86 -15.96 23.26
CA PRO A 464 -4.33 -14.59 23.29
C PRO A 464 -4.23 -14.00 24.71
N SER A 465 -3.51 -12.90 24.85
CA SER A 465 -3.48 -12.10 26.08
C SER A 465 -4.15 -10.74 25.84
N ASP A 466 -4.78 -10.20 26.89
CA ASP A 466 -5.30 -8.83 26.94
C ASP A 466 -4.20 -7.78 27.18
N LYS A 467 -2.94 -8.20 27.37
CA LYS A 467 -1.82 -7.30 27.59
C LYS A 467 -1.32 -6.75 26.24
N PRO A 468 -1.18 -5.41 26.07
CA PRO A 468 -0.57 -4.85 24.87
C PRO A 468 0.86 -5.40 24.72
N ARG A 469 1.19 -5.96 23.56
CA ARG A 469 2.56 -6.33 23.24
C ARG A 469 3.31 -5.08 22.81
N THR A 470 4.39 -4.75 23.51
CA THR A 470 5.31 -3.69 23.13
C THR A 470 6.09 -4.10 21.87
N MET A 471 6.19 -3.19 20.90
CA MET A 471 7.00 -3.35 19.68
C MET A 471 8.52 -3.28 19.93
N PHE A 472 8.95 -3.24 21.19
CA PHE A 472 10.32 -2.90 21.58
C PHE A 472 10.85 -3.86 22.65
N LEU A 473 12.03 -4.41 22.42
CA LEU A 473 12.79 -5.11 23.45
C LEU A 473 13.33 -4.08 24.45
N GLY A 474 12.76 -4.05 25.65
CA GLY A 474 13.35 -3.27 26.75
C GLY A 474 12.39 -2.61 27.74
N GLN A 475 11.07 -2.64 27.52
CA GLN A 475 10.11 -2.20 28.56
C GLN A 475 9.30 -3.38 29.07
N SER A 476 9.78 -3.99 30.15
CA SER A 476 8.94 -4.78 31.04
C SER A 476 8.44 -3.91 32.19
N ALA A 477 7.13 -4.01 32.45
CA ALA A 477 6.40 -3.56 33.63
C ALA A 477 6.27 -2.03 33.86
N GLY A 478 5.46 -1.38 33.03
CA GLY A 478 4.75 -0.14 33.41
C GLY A 478 3.34 -0.46 33.94
N ASN A 479 2.80 0.41 34.79
CA ASN A 479 1.43 0.31 35.32
C ASN A 479 0.42 0.10 34.16
N PRO A 480 -0.51 -0.88 34.20
CA PRO A 480 -1.51 -1.09 33.15
C PRO A 480 -2.26 0.19 32.73
N GLY A 481 -2.55 1.07 33.68
CA GLY A 481 -3.21 2.35 33.40
C GLY A 481 -2.32 3.37 32.69
N GLU A 482 -1.00 3.29 32.88
CA GLU A 482 -0.03 4.11 32.16
C GLU A 482 0.07 3.71 30.70
N ALA A 483 -0.03 2.41 30.40
CA ALA A 483 -0.07 1.90 29.03
C ALA A 483 -1.35 2.36 28.31
N VAL A 484 -2.52 2.25 28.97
CA VAL A 484 -3.79 2.76 28.43
C VAL A 484 -3.70 4.27 28.20
N TYR A 485 -3.10 5.02 29.12
CA TYR A 485 -2.89 6.46 28.99
C TYR A 485 -1.96 6.81 27.82
N ALA A 486 -0.83 6.12 27.69
CA ALA A 486 0.16 6.35 26.64
C ALA A 486 -0.42 6.11 25.24
N GLN A 487 -1.29 5.09 25.12
CA GLN A 487 -1.92 4.73 23.86
C GLN A 487 -3.03 5.70 23.45
N ASN A 488 -3.84 6.17 24.41
CA ASN A 488 -5.10 6.87 24.10
C ASN A 488 -5.06 8.37 24.40
N CYS A 489 -4.30 8.81 25.40
CA CYS A 489 -4.43 10.16 25.96
C CYS A 489 -3.16 11.01 25.86
N ALA A 490 -1.98 10.39 25.81
CA ALA A 490 -0.71 11.10 25.88
C ALA A 490 -0.41 11.97 24.65
N SER A 491 -0.97 11.64 23.49
CA SER A 491 -0.85 12.43 22.26
C SER A 491 -1.35 13.88 22.42
N CYS A 492 -2.38 14.08 23.25
CA CYS A 492 -2.96 15.39 23.51
C CYS A 492 -2.53 15.95 24.88
N HIS A 493 -2.55 15.12 25.93
CA HIS A 493 -2.31 15.57 27.29
C HIS A 493 -0.83 15.53 27.74
N GLY A 494 0.07 15.05 26.87
CA GLY A 494 1.50 14.90 27.11
C GLY A 494 1.83 13.76 28.08
N GLU A 495 3.01 13.14 27.97
CA GLU A 495 3.39 11.98 28.79
C GLU A 495 3.33 12.25 30.30
N LYS A 496 3.55 13.50 30.72
CA LYS A 496 3.47 13.95 32.11
C LYS A 496 2.11 14.49 32.54
N ARG A 497 1.05 14.32 31.73
CA ARG A 497 -0.32 14.80 32.02
C ARG A 497 -0.46 16.33 32.15
N ALA A 498 0.50 17.09 31.65
CA ALA A 498 0.54 18.54 31.79
C ALA A 498 -0.48 19.28 30.89
N GLY A 499 -0.98 18.62 29.83
CA GLY A 499 -1.85 19.25 28.84
C GLY A 499 -1.15 20.33 28.01
N GLN A 500 -1.94 21.04 27.21
CA GLN A 500 -1.57 22.26 26.49
C GLN A 500 -2.66 23.33 26.72
N PRO A 501 -2.73 23.95 27.92
CA PRO A 501 -3.76 24.92 28.23
C PRO A 501 -3.67 26.17 27.34
N PRO A 502 -4.81 26.81 27.00
CA PRO A 502 -6.17 26.49 27.46
C PRO A 502 -6.87 25.41 26.63
N ALA A 503 -6.30 25.00 25.49
CA ALA A 503 -6.95 24.12 24.51
C ALA A 503 -7.08 22.67 24.99
N ILE A 504 -6.04 22.16 25.66
CA ILE A 504 -6.02 20.79 26.19
C ILE A 504 -5.70 20.86 27.69
N PRO A 505 -6.63 20.50 28.59
CA PRO A 505 -6.43 20.68 30.02
C PRO A 505 -5.37 19.75 30.61
N ALA A 506 -4.71 20.19 31.67
CA ALA A 506 -3.85 19.34 32.49
C ALA A 506 -4.69 18.27 33.19
N LEU A 507 -4.18 17.03 33.22
CA LEU A 507 -4.77 15.89 33.92
C LEU A 507 -4.07 15.59 35.25
N THR A 508 -2.98 16.30 35.57
CA THR A 508 -2.39 16.27 36.91
C THR A 508 -3.44 16.71 37.95
N GLY A 509 -3.59 15.93 39.03
CA GLY A 509 -4.57 16.19 40.08
C GLY A 509 -6.04 16.19 39.59
N ILE A 510 -6.38 15.45 38.54
CA ILE A 510 -7.77 15.42 38.05
C ILE A 510 -8.73 14.78 39.06
N ALA A 511 -8.26 13.84 39.88
CA ALA A 511 -9.08 13.16 40.90
C ALA A 511 -9.59 14.07 42.03
N SER A 512 -8.99 15.24 42.24
CA SER A 512 -9.51 16.26 43.16
C SER A 512 -10.49 17.23 42.52
N ARG A 513 -10.62 17.22 41.18
CA ARG A 513 -11.43 18.17 40.40
C ARG A 513 -12.66 17.54 39.74
N ARG A 514 -12.67 16.21 39.56
CA ARG A 514 -13.76 15.46 38.91
C ARG A 514 -13.95 14.12 39.60
N THR A 515 -15.15 13.55 39.50
CA THR A 515 -15.40 12.18 39.95
C THR A 515 -14.94 11.16 38.91
N ALA A 516 -14.69 9.91 39.34
CA ALA A 516 -14.30 8.82 38.43
C ALA A 516 -15.35 8.57 37.33
N GLY A 517 -16.64 8.66 37.66
CA GLY A 517 -17.73 8.56 36.70
C GLY A 517 -17.72 9.69 35.67
N GLN A 518 -17.47 10.93 36.08
CA GLN A 518 -17.36 12.07 35.15
C GLN A 518 -16.16 11.94 34.21
N VAL A 519 -15.02 11.46 34.70
CA VAL A 519 -13.84 11.22 33.85
C VAL A 519 -14.10 10.07 32.88
N SER A 520 -14.71 8.98 33.35
CA SER A 520 -15.10 7.86 32.47
C SER A 520 -16.07 8.31 31.38
N GLU A 521 -17.08 9.12 31.72
CA GLU A 521 -18.02 9.64 30.74
C GLU A 521 -17.33 10.53 29.69
N ILE A 522 -16.42 11.41 30.11
CA ILE A 522 -15.65 12.27 29.19
C ILE A 522 -14.76 11.43 28.27
N VAL A 523 -14.12 10.37 28.79
CA VAL A 523 -13.28 9.48 27.98
C VAL A 523 -14.13 8.68 27.00
N THR A 524 -15.27 8.14 27.42
CA THR A 524 -16.15 7.32 26.57
C THR A 524 -16.90 8.14 25.51
N ARG A 525 -17.33 9.36 25.83
CA ARG A 525 -18.15 10.18 24.93
C ARG A 525 -17.37 11.26 24.19
N GLY A 526 -16.12 11.50 24.58
CA GLY A 526 -15.37 12.67 24.15
C GLY A 526 -15.93 13.96 24.74
N ARG A 527 -15.18 15.05 24.62
CA ARG A 527 -15.63 16.39 25.04
C ARG A 527 -14.84 17.48 24.30
N ALA A 528 -15.57 18.35 23.59
CA ALA A 528 -14.97 19.38 22.74
C ALA A 528 -14.00 18.74 21.71
N VAL A 529 -12.73 19.15 21.69
CA VAL A 529 -11.70 18.60 20.79
C VAL A 529 -11.16 17.23 21.21
N MET A 530 -11.55 16.73 22.38
CA MET A 530 -11.16 15.39 22.85
C MET A 530 -12.09 14.33 22.22
N PRO A 531 -11.56 13.41 21.38
CA PRO A 531 -12.36 12.35 20.78
C PRO A 531 -12.83 11.33 21.83
N ALA A 532 -13.85 10.56 21.48
CA ALA A 532 -14.33 9.44 22.28
C ALA A 532 -13.36 8.25 22.19
N PHE A 533 -13.16 7.56 23.31
CA PHE A 533 -12.33 6.37 23.42
C PHE A 533 -13.15 5.21 23.99
N ASN A 534 -13.18 4.10 23.25
CA ASN A 534 -13.85 2.90 23.69
C ASN A 534 -12.87 1.99 24.46
N LEU A 535 -12.79 2.20 25.78
CA LEU A 535 -11.97 1.39 26.68
C LEU A 535 -12.80 0.25 27.29
N LYS A 536 -12.22 -0.95 27.40
CA LYS A 536 -12.83 -2.05 28.17
C LYS A 536 -13.02 -1.62 29.63
N PRO A 537 -13.97 -2.21 30.38
CA PRO A 537 -14.18 -1.87 31.79
C PRO A 537 -12.91 -1.92 32.65
N GLN A 538 -12.04 -2.91 32.40
CA GLN A 538 -10.76 -3.03 33.10
C GLN A 538 -9.76 -1.95 32.68
N GLU A 539 -9.70 -1.59 31.39
CA GLU A 539 -8.83 -0.52 30.88
C GLU A 539 -9.25 0.86 31.41
N MET A 540 -10.56 1.11 31.50
CA MET A 540 -11.11 2.33 32.11
C MET A 540 -10.75 2.39 33.60
N LYS A 541 -10.91 1.28 34.33
CA LYS A 541 -10.52 1.19 35.74
C LYS A 541 -9.02 1.46 35.92
N ASP A 542 -8.18 0.84 35.11
CA ASP A 542 -6.73 1.00 35.17
C ASP A 542 -6.32 2.45 34.83
N LEU A 543 -6.95 3.06 33.81
CA LEU A 543 -6.75 4.47 33.48
C LEU A 543 -7.12 5.39 34.65
N LEU A 544 -8.27 5.16 35.30
CA LEU A 544 -8.70 5.96 36.46
C LEU A 544 -7.71 5.85 37.62
N LEU A 545 -7.22 4.63 37.91
CA LEU A 545 -6.18 4.43 38.92
C LEU A 545 -4.90 5.21 38.57
N PHE A 546 -4.47 5.17 37.31
CA PHE A 546 -3.31 5.95 36.85
C PHE A 546 -3.53 7.47 36.96
N LEU A 547 -4.75 7.95 36.71
CA LEU A 547 -5.14 9.35 36.86
C LEU A 547 -5.29 9.83 38.32
N GLY A 548 -5.09 8.93 39.30
CA GLY A 548 -5.02 9.26 40.72
C GLY A 548 -6.32 9.02 41.51
N PHE A 549 -7.27 8.26 40.96
CA PHE A 549 -8.46 7.83 41.70
C PHE A 549 -8.16 6.59 42.56
N SER A 550 -8.88 6.43 43.68
CA SER A 550 -8.74 5.25 44.55
C SER A 550 -9.38 3.99 43.93
N GLN A 551 -9.00 2.80 44.43
CA GLN A 551 -9.60 1.52 44.02
C GLN A 551 -11.12 1.48 44.20
N GLU A 552 -11.63 2.10 45.27
CA GLU A 552 -13.06 2.19 45.53
C GLU A 552 -13.76 3.11 44.52
N GLN A 553 -13.15 4.26 44.18
CA GLN A 553 -13.69 5.21 43.21
C GLN A 553 -13.70 4.63 41.80
N ALA A 554 -12.63 3.96 41.39
CA ALA A 554 -12.52 3.32 40.07
C ALA A 554 -13.40 2.07 39.95
N GLY A 555 -13.63 1.34 41.06
CA GLY A 555 -14.45 0.12 41.09
C GLY A 555 -15.97 0.35 41.04
N LYS A 556 -16.45 1.58 41.30
CA LYS A 556 -17.89 1.94 41.27
C LYS A 556 -18.39 2.35 39.88
N VAL A 557 -17.51 2.46 38.89
CA VAL A 557 -17.88 2.83 37.53
C VAL A 557 -18.33 1.58 36.78
N SER A 558 -19.64 1.41 36.60
CA SER A 558 -20.23 0.43 35.68
C SER A 558 -20.56 1.13 34.36
N SER A 559 -20.15 0.56 33.22
CA SER A 559 -20.42 1.15 31.90
C SER A 559 -21.93 1.38 31.72
N PRO A 560 -22.40 2.59 31.33
CA PRO A 560 -23.80 2.79 30.98
C PRO A 560 -24.12 2.01 29.70
N ALA A 561 -25.15 1.17 29.74
CA ALA A 561 -25.71 0.52 28.56
C ALA A 561 -26.32 1.58 27.62
N VAL A 562 -25.91 1.57 26.34
CA VAL A 562 -26.41 2.49 25.32
C VAL A 562 -27.72 1.94 24.73
N ALA A 563 -28.81 2.71 24.85
CA ALA A 563 -30.08 2.47 24.16
C ALA A 563 -29.99 2.94 22.69
N ALA A 564 -30.65 2.22 21.79
CA ALA A 564 -30.49 2.31 20.34
C ALA A 564 -31.38 3.36 19.63
N GLY A 565 -30.77 4.09 18.67
CA GLY A 565 -31.36 4.66 17.44
C GLY A 565 -31.50 6.19 17.37
N PRO A 566 -31.60 6.79 16.16
CA PRO A 566 -30.94 6.50 14.88
C PRO A 566 -29.78 7.50 14.62
N ASP A 567 -28.93 7.23 13.64
CA ASP A 567 -27.81 8.08 13.20
C ASP A 567 -26.63 8.20 14.20
N GLY A 568 -25.54 7.51 13.86
CA GLY A 568 -24.25 7.59 14.57
C GLY A 568 -23.89 6.34 15.34
N GLN A 569 -23.37 5.32 14.64
CA GLN A 569 -22.66 4.21 15.29
C GLN A 569 -21.14 4.38 15.12
N GLY A 570 -20.57 5.16 16.03
CA GLY A 570 -19.20 4.94 16.48
C GLY A 570 -19.18 3.60 17.21
N GLY A 571 -18.64 2.58 16.55
CA GLY A 571 -18.62 1.22 17.07
C GLY A 571 -17.69 1.09 18.28
N GLU A 572 -18.27 0.99 19.47
CA GLU A 572 -17.66 0.23 20.54
C GLU A 572 -17.31 -1.16 19.99
N GLY A 573 -16.07 -1.55 20.21
CA GLY A 573 -15.68 -2.94 20.23
C GLY A 573 -16.57 -3.67 21.23
N ALA A 574 -17.63 -4.28 20.73
CA ALA A 574 -17.77 -5.69 20.98
C ALA A 574 -16.37 -6.26 20.72
N ALA A 575 -15.73 -6.79 21.77
CA ALA A 575 -14.70 -7.78 21.56
C ALA A 575 -15.20 -8.59 20.37
N ALA A 576 -14.45 -8.58 19.25
CA ALA A 576 -14.58 -9.67 18.33
C ALA A 576 -14.62 -10.87 19.28
N LYS A 577 -15.71 -11.64 19.25
CA LYS A 577 -15.53 -13.04 19.58
C LYS A 577 -14.43 -13.40 18.60
N SER A 578 -13.17 -13.32 19.07
CA SER A 578 -12.07 -14.04 18.49
C SER A 578 -12.75 -15.36 18.20
N GLY A 579 -12.65 -15.83 16.96
CA GLY A 579 -13.08 -17.18 16.71
C GLY A 579 -12.38 -18.12 17.71
N PRO A 580 -12.34 -19.42 17.45
CA PRO A 580 -11.53 -20.33 18.25
C PRO A 580 -10.00 -20.08 18.11
N ILE A 581 -9.50 -18.83 18.04
CA ILE A 581 -8.10 -18.44 18.04
C ILE A 581 -7.51 -18.83 19.40
N LYS A 582 -6.89 -20.01 19.44
CA LYS A 582 -6.16 -20.50 20.61
C LYS A 582 -4.76 -19.92 20.72
N LEU A 583 -4.20 -19.39 19.62
CA LEU A 583 -2.85 -18.85 19.54
C LEU A 583 -2.78 -17.65 18.61
N LYS A 584 -1.97 -16.65 18.97
CA LYS A 584 -1.71 -15.45 18.15
C LYS A 584 -0.24 -15.04 18.21
N THR A 585 0.27 -14.52 17.10
CA THR A 585 1.48 -13.70 17.06
C THR A 585 1.15 -12.34 16.44
N GLY A 586 2.07 -11.39 16.55
CA GLY A 586 1.95 -10.08 15.91
C GLY A 586 3.22 -9.77 15.11
N TYR A 587 3.25 -8.59 14.50
CA TYR A 587 4.35 -8.14 13.63
C TYR A 587 5.72 -8.04 14.32
N ASN A 588 5.75 -7.89 15.66
CA ASN A 588 6.91 -8.06 16.57
C ASN A 588 8.30 -7.77 15.94
N PHE A 589 8.52 -6.56 15.44
CA PHE A 589 9.82 -6.18 14.86
C PHE A 589 10.94 -6.23 15.91
N LEU A 590 12.12 -6.67 15.48
CA LEU A 590 13.29 -6.79 16.34
C LEU A 590 14.12 -5.50 16.29
N PHE A 591 13.82 -4.60 17.22
CA PHE A 591 14.54 -3.34 17.47
C PHE A 591 15.44 -3.43 18.71
N SER A 592 16.50 -2.62 18.72
CA SER A 592 17.34 -2.35 19.89
C SER A 592 16.63 -1.45 20.91
N LYS A 593 17.23 -1.28 22.09
CA LYS A 593 16.83 -0.28 23.10
C LYS A 593 16.88 1.15 22.59
N THR A 594 17.73 1.42 21.60
CA THR A 594 17.85 2.70 20.90
C THR A 594 16.88 2.81 19.71
N MET A 595 16.00 1.83 19.53
CA MET A 595 14.94 1.82 18.52
C MET A 595 15.43 1.75 17.07
N LEU A 596 16.69 1.34 16.89
CA LEU A 596 17.26 0.98 15.59
C LEU A 596 17.01 -0.51 15.33
N PRO A 597 16.80 -0.94 14.07
CA PRO A 597 16.65 -2.37 13.80
C PRO A 597 17.90 -3.13 14.26
N ALA A 598 17.70 -4.34 14.79
CA ALA A 598 18.80 -5.15 15.30
C ALA A 598 19.70 -5.71 14.18
N SER A 599 19.23 -5.71 12.92
CA SER A 599 20.01 -6.08 11.74
C SER A 599 21.04 -5.01 11.38
N ALA A 600 22.13 -5.41 10.73
CA ALA A 600 23.12 -4.51 10.16
C ALA A 600 22.53 -3.65 9.02
N THR A 601 23.07 -2.45 8.88
CA THR A 601 22.73 -1.54 7.78
C THR A 601 23.17 -2.12 6.43
N PRO A 602 22.61 -1.63 5.30
CA PRO A 602 21.47 -0.71 5.23
C PRO A 602 20.14 -1.39 5.59
N TRP A 603 19.22 -0.66 6.22
CA TRP A 603 17.86 -1.09 6.55
C TRP A 603 16.85 -0.85 5.43
N SER A 604 17.23 -0.04 4.45
CA SER A 604 16.58 0.01 3.14
C SER A 604 17.56 0.31 2.03
N THR A 605 17.31 -0.27 0.86
CA THR A 605 18.16 -0.18 -0.32
C THR A 605 17.33 0.17 -1.54
N MET A 606 17.96 0.75 -2.56
CA MET A 606 17.45 0.77 -3.92
C MET A 606 18.33 -0.14 -4.76
N THR A 607 17.70 -1.06 -5.50
CA THR A 607 18.38 -2.08 -6.30
C THR A 607 17.94 -1.97 -7.75
N ALA A 608 18.90 -2.03 -8.68
CA ALA A 608 18.62 -2.09 -10.10
C ALA A 608 18.95 -3.47 -10.68
N TYR A 609 18.08 -3.95 -11.57
CA TYR A 609 18.25 -5.19 -12.31
C TYR A 609 18.13 -4.95 -13.80
N ASP A 610 18.95 -5.65 -14.58
CA ASP A 610 18.69 -5.89 -16.00
C ASP A 610 17.78 -7.12 -16.12
N MET A 611 16.54 -6.90 -16.51
CA MET A 611 15.53 -7.96 -16.62
C MET A 611 15.67 -8.77 -17.92
N ASN A 612 16.51 -8.37 -18.86
CA ASN A 612 16.84 -9.18 -20.03
C ASN A 612 17.69 -10.40 -19.62
N SER A 613 18.64 -10.18 -18.70
CA SER A 613 19.54 -11.23 -18.19
C SER A 613 19.18 -11.74 -16.79
N GLY A 614 18.40 -10.99 -16.01
CA GLY A 614 18.13 -11.26 -14.59
C GLY A 614 19.28 -10.89 -13.66
N LYS A 615 20.21 -10.03 -14.09
CA LYS A 615 21.40 -9.68 -13.30
C LYS A 615 21.15 -8.40 -12.50
N LYS A 616 21.60 -8.38 -11.24
CA LYS A 616 21.70 -7.15 -10.46
C LYS A 616 22.80 -6.26 -11.07
N LEU A 617 22.46 -4.99 -11.29
CA LEU A 617 23.37 -3.99 -11.84
C LEU A 617 24.09 -3.26 -10.71
N TRP A 618 23.33 -2.76 -9.74
CA TRP A 618 23.85 -2.07 -8.56
C TRP A 618 22.82 -2.11 -7.43
N GLN A 619 23.29 -1.85 -6.21
CA GLN A 619 22.45 -1.67 -5.02
C GLN A 619 23.06 -0.58 -4.14
N VAL A 620 22.25 0.36 -3.67
CA VAL A 620 22.68 1.49 -2.84
C VAL A 620 21.74 1.70 -1.65
N PRO A 621 22.19 2.29 -0.52
CA PRO A 621 21.29 2.67 0.58
C PRO A 621 20.19 3.64 0.12
N PHE A 622 18.97 3.48 0.63
CA PHE A 622 17.82 4.32 0.28
C PHE A 622 17.53 5.40 1.34
N GLY A 623 18.20 6.54 1.17
CA GLY A 623 18.20 7.62 2.16
C GLY A 623 19.12 7.31 3.34
N GLU A 624 19.07 8.13 4.39
CA GLU A 624 19.96 8.01 5.55
C GLU A 624 19.25 8.50 6.81
N LEU A 625 19.38 7.78 7.92
CA LEU A 625 19.09 8.32 9.24
C LEU A 625 20.23 9.27 9.66
N PRO A 626 19.95 10.47 10.20
CA PRO A 626 20.95 11.41 10.67
C PRO A 626 21.95 10.82 11.67
N GLY A 627 23.20 11.17 11.44
CA GLY A 627 24.35 10.60 12.16
C GLY A 627 24.74 9.19 11.71
N LEU A 628 23.94 8.51 10.87
CA LEU A 628 24.18 7.13 10.43
C LEU A 628 24.35 7.08 8.91
N LYS A 629 25.61 7.18 8.47
CA LYS A 629 25.97 7.06 7.05
C LYS A 629 25.59 5.67 6.51
N ASP A 630 25.13 5.62 5.25
CA ASP A 630 24.82 4.37 4.53
C ASP A 630 23.77 3.48 5.24
N SER A 631 22.94 4.08 6.09
CA SER A 631 21.95 3.36 6.90
C SER A 631 20.69 2.98 6.15
N GLY A 632 20.36 3.70 5.07
CA GLY A 632 18.99 3.68 4.55
C GLY A 632 18.02 4.40 5.49
N THR A 633 16.74 4.36 5.14
CA THR A 633 15.63 4.80 5.98
C THR A 633 14.79 3.62 6.49
N LEU A 634 13.93 3.87 7.47
CA LEU A 634 13.01 2.86 8.02
C LEU A 634 11.66 2.94 7.31
N PHE A 635 11.07 1.78 6.98
CA PHE A 635 9.73 1.68 6.37
C PHE A 635 9.50 2.58 5.15
N PRO A 636 10.36 2.55 4.12
CA PRO A 636 10.12 3.30 2.89
C PRO A 636 8.80 2.85 2.23
N ARG A 637 7.94 3.82 1.87
CA ARG A 637 6.63 3.59 1.23
C ARG A 637 6.39 4.61 0.11
N GLY A 638 5.98 4.10 -1.05
CA GLY A 638 5.51 4.89 -2.18
C GLY A 638 6.51 5.94 -2.63
N THR A 639 7.66 5.55 -3.19
CA THR A 639 8.78 6.50 -3.24
C THR A 639 9.35 6.81 -4.62
N ILE A 640 9.41 5.87 -5.57
CA ILE A 640 10.32 6.03 -6.73
C ILE A 640 9.63 6.31 -8.07
N VAL A 641 10.25 7.14 -8.90
CA VAL A 641 9.87 7.34 -10.31
C VAL A 641 11.11 7.44 -11.19
N ALA A 642 11.10 6.77 -12.34
CA ALA A 642 12.14 6.82 -13.35
C ALA A 642 11.79 7.83 -14.45
N THR A 643 12.77 8.47 -15.09
CA THR A 643 12.53 9.40 -16.21
C THR A 643 13.43 9.12 -17.42
N ALA A 644 13.02 9.58 -18.60
CA ALA A 644 13.83 9.49 -19.81
C ALA A 644 15.11 10.35 -19.75
N GLY A 645 15.25 11.23 -18.77
CA GLY A 645 16.49 11.96 -18.44
C GLY A 645 17.55 11.12 -17.72
N ASP A 646 17.36 9.79 -17.66
CA ASP A 646 18.23 8.79 -17.02
C ASP A 646 18.41 8.99 -15.51
N LEU A 647 17.36 9.49 -14.87
CA LEU A 647 17.29 9.75 -13.43
C LEU A 647 16.16 8.98 -12.76
N ILE A 648 16.41 8.56 -11.52
CA ILE A 648 15.39 8.05 -10.60
C ILE A 648 15.17 9.12 -9.53
N PHE A 649 13.94 9.59 -9.36
CA PHE A 649 13.58 10.50 -8.28
C PHE A 649 12.85 9.76 -7.18
N ALA A 650 13.12 10.12 -5.92
CA ALA A 650 12.37 9.59 -4.80
C ALA A 650 12.32 10.49 -3.58
N GLY A 651 11.18 10.45 -2.88
CA GLY A 651 11.06 10.95 -1.52
C GLY A 651 11.57 9.92 -0.52
N THR A 652 12.38 10.34 0.44
CA THR A 652 12.94 9.48 1.50
C THR A 652 12.52 9.97 2.88
N GLN A 653 12.39 9.04 3.84
CA GLN A 653 11.81 9.33 5.16
C GLN A 653 12.62 10.34 6.00
N ASP A 654 13.87 10.61 5.64
CA ASP A 654 14.69 11.70 6.19
C ASP A 654 14.37 13.09 5.60
N ARG A 655 13.14 13.26 5.09
CA ARG A 655 12.59 14.52 4.57
C ARG A 655 13.39 15.12 3.41
N LYS A 656 13.74 14.30 2.42
CA LYS A 656 14.39 14.79 1.20
C LYS A 656 13.72 14.24 -0.05
N LEU A 657 13.73 15.07 -1.10
CA LEU A 657 13.62 14.59 -2.48
C LEU A 657 15.04 14.36 -2.98
N ARG A 658 15.29 13.23 -3.63
CA ARG A 658 16.60 12.84 -4.15
C ARG A 658 16.49 12.42 -5.62
N ALA A 659 17.60 12.56 -6.34
CA ALA A 659 17.77 12.06 -7.69
C ALA A 659 19.03 11.18 -7.77
N TRP A 660 18.89 9.98 -8.33
CA TRP A 660 19.97 9.05 -8.59
C TRP A 660 20.15 8.82 -10.08
N SER A 661 21.39 8.61 -10.51
CA SER A 661 21.71 8.12 -11.85
C SER A 661 21.20 6.69 -12.03
N MET A 662 20.47 6.43 -13.12
CA MET A 662 20.02 5.07 -13.45
C MET A 662 21.18 4.11 -13.77
N ALA A 663 22.30 4.64 -14.25
CA ALA A 663 23.40 3.83 -14.76
C ALA A 663 24.16 3.10 -13.64
N ASP A 664 24.40 3.78 -12.52
CA ASP A 664 25.31 3.36 -11.46
C ASP A 664 24.74 3.56 -10.04
N GLY A 665 23.52 4.08 -9.91
CA GLY A 665 22.89 4.33 -8.62
C GLY A 665 23.53 5.49 -7.84
N LYS A 666 24.38 6.30 -8.46
CA LYS A 666 25.02 7.44 -7.78
C LYS A 666 23.99 8.52 -7.48
N LEU A 667 23.96 9.00 -6.23
CA LEU A 667 23.19 10.18 -5.85
C LEU A 667 23.78 11.42 -6.54
N VAL A 668 22.98 12.11 -7.36
CA VAL A 668 23.43 13.28 -8.15
C VAL A 668 22.81 14.60 -7.69
N TRP A 669 21.68 14.55 -6.97
CA TRP A 669 21.02 15.73 -6.43
C TRP A 669 20.11 15.39 -5.25
N GLN A 670 19.93 16.33 -4.33
CA GLN A 670 18.94 16.23 -3.27
C GLN A 670 18.49 17.61 -2.77
N ALA A 671 17.27 17.70 -2.25
CA ALA A 671 16.74 18.90 -1.60
C ALA A 671 15.88 18.53 -0.37
N PRO A 672 15.86 19.38 0.67
CA PRO A 672 15.02 19.17 1.84
C PRO A 672 13.54 19.35 1.53
N LEU A 673 12.69 18.65 2.29
CA LEU A 673 11.24 18.73 2.24
C LEU A 673 10.66 19.28 3.56
N PRO A 674 9.50 19.95 3.51
CA PRO A 674 8.88 20.56 4.69
C PRO A 674 8.34 19.52 5.68
N SER A 675 8.09 18.28 5.25
CA SER A 675 7.65 17.16 6.08
C SER A 675 8.12 15.84 5.44
N VAL A 676 7.76 14.71 6.05
CA VAL A 676 8.10 13.36 5.56
C VAL A 676 7.35 13.09 4.25
N PRO A 677 8.04 12.73 3.16
CA PRO A 677 7.38 12.41 1.91
C PRO A 677 6.48 11.17 2.02
N GLY A 678 5.38 11.18 1.27
CA GLY A 678 4.51 10.03 1.05
C GLY A 678 4.02 10.01 -0.39
N GLY A 679 3.78 8.82 -0.91
CA GLY A 679 3.32 8.66 -2.29
C GLY A 679 4.40 8.94 -3.35
N VAL A 680 4.19 8.37 -4.54
CA VAL A 680 5.14 8.44 -5.66
C VAL A 680 5.14 9.85 -6.25
N PRO A 681 6.32 10.42 -6.56
CA PRO A 681 6.40 11.71 -7.24
C PRO A 681 5.72 11.66 -8.61
N ALA A 682 4.87 12.64 -8.89
CA ALA A 682 4.30 12.87 -10.21
C ALA A 682 5.28 13.66 -11.08
N VAL A 683 5.45 13.23 -12.33
CA VAL A 683 6.33 13.89 -13.31
C VAL A 683 5.49 14.37 -14.48
N TYR A 684 5.46 15.67 -14.73
CA TYR A 684 4.54 16.24 -15.72
C TYR A 684 5.11 17.49 -16.39
N LYS A 685 4.48 17.91 -17.49
CA LYS A 685 4.78 19.16 -18.19
C LYS A 685 3.62 20.14 -18.07
N SER A 686 3.91 21.38 -17.71
CA SER A 686 2.93 22.47 -17.70
C SER A 686 3.59 23.79 -18.08
N GLY A 687 2.93 24.61 -18.91
CA GLY A 687 3.50 25.87 -19.39
C GLY A 687 4.89 25.72 -20.02
N GLY A 688 5.12 24.62 -20.74
CA GLY A 688 6.40 24.31 -21.39
C GLY A 688 7.53 23.82 -20.47
N ARG A 689 7.30 23.68 -19.17
CA ARG A 689 8.31 23.25 -18.19
C ARG A 689 7.99 21.87 -17.62
N GLN A 690 8.99 21.03 -17.45
CA GLN A 690 8.88 19.78 -16.70
C GLN A 690 8.93 20.05 -15.19
N PHE A 691 8.09 19.36 -14.44
CA PHE A 691 7.99 19.42 -12.99
C PHE A 691 8.09 18.02 -12.38
N ILE A 692 8.61 17.96 -11.15
CA ILE A 692 8.52 16.83 -10.24
C ILE A 692 7.71 17.29 -9.02
N ALA A 693 6.51 16.75 -8.78
CA ALA A 693 5.69 17.09 -7.63
C ALA A 693 5.48 15.89 -6.72
N LEU A 694 5.60 16.08 -5.40
CA LEU A 694 5.36 15.03 -4.43
C LEU A 694 4.76 15.57 -3.14
N MET A 695 4.00 14.69 -2.48
CA MET A 695 3.43 14.98 -1.18
C MET A 695 4.50 14.85 -0.10
N ALA A 696 4.66 15.90 0.69
CA ALA A 696 5.39 15.91 1.95
C ALA A 696 4.37 15.97 3.08
N GLY A 697 3.84 14.82 3.48
CA GLY A 697 2.83 14.76 4.53
C GLY A 697 2.58 13.41 5.19
N SER A 698 3.46 12.42 5.00
CA SER A 698 3.28 11.07 5.56
C SER A 698 3.99 10.87 6.91
N TYR A 699 4.00 11.90 7.76
CA TYR A 699 4.57 11.77 9.09
C TYR A 699 3.83 10.68 9.89
N ASP A 700 4.59 9.73 10.43
CA ASP A 700 4.10 8.67 11.31
C ASP A 700 4.78 8.84 12.69
N PRO A 701 4.03 9.23 13.74
CA PRO A 701 4.58 9.43 15.08
C PRO A 701 5.26 8.18 15.67
N ALA A 702 4.81 6.97 15.30
CA ALA A 702 5.41 5.74 15.81
C ALA A 702 6.80 5.52 15.21
N ILE A 703 6.94 5.76 13.90
CA ILE A 703 8.23 5.67 13.21
C ILE A 703 9.15 6.85 13.61
N ALA A 704 8.57 8.03 13.87
CA ALA A 704 9.30 9.21 14.33
C ALA A 704 10.03 8.96 15.64
N LYS A 705 9.34 8.33 16.60
CA LYS A 705 9.92 7.91 17.88
C LYS A 705 11.07 6.92 17.71
N MET A 706 11.02 6.04 16.70
CA MET A 706 12.07 5.05 16.45
C MET A 706 13.37 5.66 15.94
N SER A 707 13.29 6.77 15.23
CA SER A 707 14.46 7.36 14.58
C SER A 707 14.98 8.60 15.30
N SER A 708 14.20 9.23 16.21
CA SER A 708 14.47 10.54 16.84
C SER A 708 14.62 11.71 15.85
N VAL A 709 14.47 11.45 14.55
CA VAL A 709 14.82 12.38 13.46
C VAL A 709 13.62 13.11 12.88
N MET A 710 12.43 12.57 13.03
CA MET A 710 11.28 13.11 12.34
C MET A 710 10.60 14.11 13.27
N SER A 711 10.96 15.39 13.13
CA SER A 711 10.14 16.47 13.68
C SER A 711 8.91 16.67 12.81
N GLU A 712 7.78 16.97 13.45
CA GLU A 712 6.54 17.30 12.74
C GLU A 712 6.79 18.51 11.83
N GLY A 713 6.59 18.30 10.54
CA GLY A 713 6.66 19.34 9.51
C GLY A 713 5.26 19.77 9.11
N ARG A 714 5.11 20.99 8.56
CA ARG A 714 3.83 21.39 7.96
C ARG A 714 3.62 20.59 6.68
N ASN A 715 2.58 19.76 6.65
CA ASN A 715 2.30 18.95 5.48
C ASN A 715 2.02 19.83 4.26
N SER A 716 2.61 19.48 3.11
CA SER A 716 2.54 20.27 1.87
C SER A 716 2.65 19.38 0.64
N ILE A 717 2.09 19.81 -0.49
CA ILE A 717 2.47 19.33 -1.82
C ILE A 717 3.52 20.29 -2.38
N VAL A 718 4.66 19.75 -2.84
CA VAL A 718 5.81 20.54 -3.30
C VAL A 718 6.14 20.16 -4.73
N ALA A 719 6.34 21.15 -5.60
CA ALA A 719 6.80 20.93 -6.96
C ALA A 719 8.16 21.56 -7.22
N PHE A 720 9.00 20.82 -7.93
CA PHE A 720 10.35 21.20 -8.34
C PHE A 720 10.42 21.32 -9.85
N ALA A 721 11.15 22.31 -10.36
CA ALA A 721 11.41 22.47 -11.79
C ALA A 721 12.73 23.23 -12.01
N LEU A 722 13.25 23.19 -13.24
CA LEU A 722 14.35 24.06 -13.64
C LEU A 722 13.89 25.54 -13.59
N PRO A 723 14.83 26.50 -13.38
CA PRO A 723 14.52 27.92 -13.42
C PRO A 723 13.84 28.32 -14.73
N LYS A 724 13.00 29.36 -14.68
CA LYS A 724 12.49 29.96 -15.92
C LYS A 724 13.67 30.57 -16.68
N LYS A 725 13.74 30.31 -17.98
CA LYS A 725 14.71 30.97 -18.86
C LYS A 725 14.41 32.45 -18.97
#